data_AF-A0A378J2V9-F1
#
_entry.id   AF-A0A378J2V9-F1
#
_cell.length_a   1.000
_cell.length_b   1.000
_cell.length_c   1.000
_cell.angle_alpha   90.00
_cell.angle_beta   90.00
_cell.angle_gamma   90.00
#
_symmetry.space_group_name_H-M   'P 1'
#
loop_
_entity.id
_entity.type
_entity.pdbx_description
1 polymer ?
#
loop_
_entity_poly.entity_id
_entity_poly.type
_entity_poly.pdbx_seq_one_letter_code
_entity_poly.pdbx_strand_id
1 'polypeptide(L)'
;MWQLLLGFLPWILFSTFYGQSQKEILLTLTITTLVLILTEWRQLLKGFILSWGTLLFFATIYVLTIVFKMNWVIQNAWMLSNLSLALIVWISLLIGKPFTLQYAYEQTPKQVWHTKGFWRVNQLLTIIWGIILSFSTVMYFIPWGATTASEIVYQILSYAPMIIGIWVSKKLPHWYRERQYRLRNKANPFLQNNFAPIHEESDFHNLVVQGKIPPDLQGCYMRNGPNPAFAPISYTFPLDGDGMIHAMYLEDGAIHYRNRYVKTKGLLLEQKLGRAIYSGIAMPIPPDPQLIGPNDDPGPFKNGAFIHIIQHAKHYLAMWEGGAAYEMDHELNTIGEWLAGTPQPLAVGPHTRLDPDTKDLYLINYDIQPPFLTCHKVNQQGNLIETRIIEKSCSTMMHDFVLTKNFLIFFDCPAVFDLAAMESGGNVLEWRAELGTRIGIASRQDKDKPPLWLTTEAFFVFHFANAYEIENKIIIDYVRHGRLNFGVQNKVVSSPPQMHRMEIDLREKAFQDSLLADYIVEFPTINNHYNSKIYHFIYAPTRLNNQLKPATFNGLVKYDLASKTTTVQDFGEQYSIGEVVFVPKPQAQSEDDGYLVFFAYDAKRNTSDFLIMDALDISKAPLAVIQLPRRIPEGLHGSWFEKIEK
;
A
#
# COMPACT_ATOMS: atom_id res chain seq x y z
N MET A 1 -27.57 -3.86 -8.79
CA MET A 1 -28.51 -2.76 -9.01
C MET A 1 -29.72 -3.17 -9.82
N TRP A 2 -29.58 -4.08 -10.80
CA TRP A 2 -30.72 -4.66 -11.51
C TRP A 2 -31.79 -5.24 -10.58
N GLN A 3 -31.41 -5.87 -9.47
CA GLN A 3 -32.37 -6.40 -8.50
C GLN A 3 -33.18 -5.32 -7.77
N LEU A 4 -32.61 -4.14 -7.53
CA LEU A 4 -33.34 -3.02 -6.94
C LEU A 4 -34.40 -2.50 -7.91
N LEU A 5 -34.05 -2.38 -9.20
CA LEU A 5 -34.99 -1.97 -10.26
C LEU A 5 -36.08 -3.02 -10.49
N LEU A 6 -35.73 -4.31 -10.42
CA LEU A 6 -36.70 -5.40 -10.46
C LEU A 6 -37.68 -5.33 -9.28
N GLY A 7 -37.22 -4.91 -8.10
CA GLY A 7 -38.09 -4.67 -6.93
C GLY A 7 -39.15 -3.58 -7.13
N PHE A 8 -38.96 -2.69 -8.10
CA PHE A 8 -39.95 -1.68 -8.47
C PHE A 8 -40.85 -2.12 -9.64
N LEU A 9 -40.55 -3.25 -10.30
CA LEU A 9 -41.29 -3.70 -11.49
C LEU A 9 -42.79 -3.92 -11.22
N PRO A 10 -43.22 -4.56 -10.11
CA PRO A 10 -44.65 -4.71 -9.81
C PRO A 10 -45.36 -3.36 -9.67
N TRP A 11 -44.68 -2.36 -9.10
CA TRP A 11 -45.20 -1.00 -8.93
C TRP A 11 -45.29 -0.25 -10.26
N ILE A 12 -44.29 -0.40 -11.12
CA ILE A 12 -44.28 0.20 -12.47
C ILE A 12 -45.44 -0.37 -13.29
N LEU A 13 -45.58 -1.71 -13.31
CA LEU A 13 -46.69 -2.38 -13.99
C LEU A 13 -48.05 -1.95 -13.44
N PHE A 14 -48.19 -1.88 -12.11
CA PHE A 14 -49.40 -1.41 -11.48
C PHE A 14 -49.73 0.02 -11.91
N SER A 15 -48.75 0.93 -11.88
CA SER A 15 -48.95 2.33 -12.26
C SER A 15 -49.26 2.54 -13.75
N THR A 16 -48.79 1.65 -14.62
CA THR A 16 -48.94 1.77 -16.09
C THR A 16 -50.26 1.18 -16.58
N PHE A 17 -50.68 0.06 -16.00
CA PHE A 17 -51.85 -0.71 -16.45
C PHE A 17 -53.05 -0.56 -15.53
N TYR A 18 -53.04 0.40 -14.60
CA TYR A 18 -54.19 0.63 -13.73
C TYR A 18 -55.38 1.15 -14.55
N GLY A 19 -56.40 0.32 -14.74
CA GLY A 19 -57.61 0.69 -15.48
C GLY A 19 -58.66 1.41 -14.64
N GLN A 20 -59.69 1.95 -15.29
CA GLN A 20 -60.80 2.66 -14.63
C GLN A 20 -61.97 1.74 -14.27
N SER A 21 -62.03 0.55 -14.86
CA SER A 21 -63.07 -0.45 -14.55
C SER A 21 -62.61 -1.45 -13.49
N GLN A 22 -63.55 -1.98 -12.70
CA GLN A 22 -63.25 -3.02 -11.70
C GLN A 22 -62.57 -4.27 -12.31
N LYS A 23 -62.90 -4.62 -13.56
CA LYS A 23 -62.32 -5.78 -14.26
C LYS A 23 -60.85 -5.54 -14.63
N GLU A 24 -60.52 -4.35 -15.11
CA GLU A 24 -59.14 -3.99 -15.45
C GLU A 24 -58.28 -3.91 -14.19
N ILE A 25 -58.81 -3.36 -13.10
CA ILE A 25 -58.09 -3.27 -11.83
C ILE A 25 -57.80 -4.65 -11.25
N LEU A 26 -58.79 -5.54 -11.28
CA LEU A 26 -58.61 -6.92 -10.85
C LEU A 26 -57.55 -7.64 -11.69
N LEU A 27 -57.59 -7.45 -13.01
CA LEU A 27 -56.61 -8.01 -13.92
C LEU A 27 -55.20 -7.48 -13.61
N THR A 28 -55.05 -6.17 -13.45
CA THR A 28 -53.76 -5.53 -13.15
C THR A 28 -53.23 -5.95 -11.80
N LEU A 29 -54.05 -5.99 -10.74
CA LEU A 29 -53.66 -6.48 -9.41
C LEU A 29 -53.23 -7.96 -9.46
N THR A 30 -53.95 -8.78 -10.23
CA THR A 30 -53.62 -10.20 -10.37
C THR A 30 -52.28 -10.37 -11.09
N ILE A 31 -52.09 -9.66 -12.20
CA ILE A 31 -50.83 -9.69 -12.97
C ILE A 31 -49.67 -9.17 -12.13
N THR A 32 -49.81 -8.04 -11.45
CA THR A 32 -48.71 -7.44 -10.65
C THR A 32 -48.36 -8.31 -9.45
N THR A 33 -49.35 -8.95 -8.81
CA THR A 33 -49.11 -9.90 -7.72
C THR A 33 -48.43 -11.17 -8.22
N LEU A 34 -48.83 -11.70 -9.38
CA LEU A 34 -48.15 -12.83 -10.01
C LEU A 34 -46.71 -12.48 -10.40
N VAL A 35 -46.48 -11.32 -11.00
CA VAL A 35 -45.14 -10.84 -11.32
C VAL A 35 -44.30 -10.68 -10.05
N LEU A 36 -44.85 -10.09 -8.98
CA LEU A 36 -44.18 -10.01 -7.68
C LEU A 36 -43.78 -11.40 -7.18
N ILE A 37 -44.70 -12.36 -7.15
CA ILE A 37 -44.41 -13.72 -6.67
C ILE A 37 -43.34 -14.38 -7.55
N LEU A 38 -43.44 -14.28 -8.87
CA LEU A 38 -42.50 -14.93 -9.79
C LEU A 38 -41.11 -14.29 -9.78
N THR A 39 -41.03 -12.96 -9.69
CA THR A 39 -39.75 -12.23 -9.79
C THR A 39 -39.08 -12.01 -8.43
N GLU A 40 -39.84 -11.97 -7.34
CA GLU A 40 -39.35 -11.65 -6.00
C GLU A 40 -39.55 -12.79 -4.97
N TRP A 41 -39.91 -14.02 -5.39
CA TRP A 41 -40.07 -15.16 -4.48
C TRP A 41 -38.90 -15.32 -3.48
N ARG A 42 -37.66 -15.25 -4.00
CA ARG A 42 -36.46 -15.37 -3.19
C ARG A 42 -36.30 -14.21 -2.20
N GLN A 43 -36.74 -13.01 -2.56
CA GLN A 43 -36.66 -11.82 -1.70
C GLN A 43 -37.72 -11.89 -0.59
N LEU A 44 -38.93 -12.38 -0.90
CA LEU A 44 -39.98 -12.65 0.08
C LEU A 44 -39.51 -13.67 1.13
N LEU A 45 -38.91 -14.79 0.71
CA LEU A 45 -38.34 -15.79 1.63
C LEU A 45 -37.23 -15.21 2.52
N LYS A 46 -36.47 -14.24 2.02
CA LYS A 46 -35.41 -13.53 2.77
C LYS A 46 -35.91 -12.36 3.61
N GLY A 47 -37.21 -12.07 3.61
CA GLY A 47 -37.78 -10.99 4.41
C GLY A 47 -37.47 -9.59 3.89
N PHE A 48 -37.37 -9.38 2.58
CA PHE A 48 -37.11 -8.07 2.01
C PHE A 48 -38.25 -7.10 2.30
N ILE A 49 -37.91 -5.93 2.87
CA ILE A 49 -38.87 -4.92 3.33
C ILE A 49 -39.70 -4.40 2.16
N LEU A 50 -39.07 -4.14 1.01
CA LEU A 50 -39.78 -3.69 -0.18
C LEU A 50 -40.74 -4.77 -0.68
N SER A 51 -40.30 -6.02 -0.87
CA SER A 51 -41.14 -7.12 -1.36
C SER A 51 -42.35 -7.41 -0.47
N TRP A 52 -42.15 -7.46 0.85
CA TRP A 52 -43.25 -7.65 1.80
C TRP A 52 -44.19 -6.45 1.86
N GLY A 53 -43.65 -5.22 1.79
CA GLY A 53 -44.44 -4.00 1.67
C GLY A 53 -45.29 -3.97 0.40
N THR A 54 -44.72 -4.41 -0.73
CA THR A 54 -45.43 -4.55 -2.02
C THR A 54 -46.56 -5.57 -1.93
N LEU A 55 -46.30 -6.74 -1.34
CA LEU A 55 -47.33 -7.77 -1.17
C LEU A 55 -48.48 -7.28 -0.28
N LEU A 56 -48.14 -6.64 0.85
CA LEU A 56 -49.12 -6.08 1.77
C LEU A 56 -49.98 -5.01 1.10
N PHE A 57 -49.36 -4.12 0.30
CA PHE A 57 -50.06 -3.10 -0.45
C PHE A 57 -51.06 -3.73 -1.43
N PHE A 58 -50.63 -4.66 -2.29
CA PHE A 58 -51.53 -5.27 -3.28
C PHE A 58 -52.64 -6.09 -2.62
N ALA A 59 -52.35 -6.82 -1.54
CA ALA A 59 -53.38 -7.51 -0.76
C ALA A 59 -54.40 -6.53 -0.18
N THR A 60 -53.94 -5.39 0.35
CA THR A 60 -54.80 -4.35 0.92
C THR A 60 -55.68 -3.71 -0.17
N ILE A 61 -55.09 -3.30 -1.29
CA ILE A 61 -55.84 -2.72 -2.41
C ILE A 61 -56.85 -3.74 -2.98
N TYR A 62 -56.47 -5.01 -3.08
CA TYR A 62 -57.38 -6.07 -3.50
C TYR A 62 -58.59 -6.17 -2.58
N VAL A 63 -58.38 -6.23 -1.26
CA VAL A 63 -59.46 -6.31 -0.26
C VAL A 63 -60.34 -5.04 -0.32
N LEU A 64 -59.75 -3.85 -0.33
CA LEU A 64 -60.52 -2.59 -0.37
C LEU A 64 -61.34 -2.43 -1.65
N THR A 65 -60.81 -2.91 -2.79
CA THR A 65 -61.47 -2.81 -4.09
C THR A 65 -62.57 -3.87 -4.26
N ILE A 66 -62.30 -5.12 -3.86
CA ILE A 66 -63.20 -6.25 -4.13
C ILE A 66 -64.19 -6.49 -2.99
N VAL A 67 -63.71 -6.51 -1.74
CA VAL A 67 -64.54 -6.81 -0.57
C VAL A 67 -65.36 -5.59 -0.18
N PHE A 68 -64.69 -4.43 -0.04
CA PHE A 68 -65.32 -3.20 0.44
C PHE A 68 -65.83 -2.28 -0.67
N LYS A 69 -65.51 -2.57 -1.96
CA LYS A 69 -65.97 -1.82 -3.14
C LYS A 69 -65.75 -0.30 -3.02
N MET A 70 -64.61 0.11 -2.46
CA MET A 70 -64.30 1.52 -2.23
C MET A 70 -63.87 2.23 -3.52
N ASN A 71 -64.80 2.90 -4.19
CA ASN A 71 -64.52 3.65 -5.43
C ASN A 71 -63.44 4.74 -5.28
N TRP A 72 -63.29 5.31 -4.08
CA TRP A 72 -62.24 6.30 -3.81
C TRP A 72 -60.83 5.70 -3.94
N VAL A 73 -60.64 4.46 -3.47
CA VAL A 73 -59.35 3.74 -3.57
C VAL A 73 -59.01 3.54 -5.04
N ILE A 74 -60.03 3.26 -5.87
CA ILE A 74 -59.87 3.11 -7.30
C ILE A 74 -59.36 4.39 -7.95
N GLN A 75 -60.04 5.51 -7.67
CA GLN A 75 -59.71 6.81 -8.27
C GLN A 75 -58.34 7.36 -7.83
N ASN A 76 -57.85 6.94 -6.66
CA ASN A 76 -56.62 7.44 -6.05
C ASN A 76 -55.49 6.39 -5.99
N ALA A 77 -55.60 5.28 -6.72
CA ALA A 77 -54.66 4.16 -6.61
C ALA A 77 -53.20 4.56 -6.92
N TRP A 78 -52.99 5.46 -7.87
CA TRP A 78 -51.66 5.99 -8.19
C TRP A 78 -51.03 6.76 -7.02
N MET A 79 -51.82 7.61 -6.36
CA MET A 79 -51.42 8.33 -5.16
C MET A 79 -51.15 7.37 -4.00
N LEU A 80 -52.05 6.41 -3.77
CA LEU A 80 -51.91 5.40 -2.71
C LEU A 80 -50.67 4.53 -2.91
N SER A 81 -50.30 4.25 -4.16
CA SER A 81 -49.09 3.53 -4.53
C SER A 81 -47.83 4.29 -4.12
N ASN A 82 -47.69 5.55 -4.57
CA ASN A 82 -46.53 6.39 -4.23
C ASN A 82 -46.45 6.67 -2.73
N LEU A 83 -47.59 6.89 -2.06
CA LEU A 83 -47.67 7.07 -0.62
C LEU A 83 -47.20 5.82 0.12
N SER A 84 -47.64 4.63 -0.33
CA SER A 84 -47.26 3.36 0.29
C SER A 84 -45.76 3.09 0.12
N LEU A 85 -45.21 3.32 -1.07
CA LEU A 85 -43.77 3.26 -1.30
C LEU A 85 -43.00 4.23 -0.41
N ALA A 86 -43.44 5.49 -0.29
CA ALA A 86 -42.82 6.46 0.60
C ALA A 86 -42.86 5.99 2.06
N LEU A 87 -44.00 5.48 2.53
CA LEU A 87 -44.14 4.95 3.89
C LEU A 87 -43.23 3.76 4.15
N ILE A 88 -43.16 2.79 3.22
CA ILE A 88 -42.24 1.64 3.32
C ILE A 88 -40.80 2.14 3.48
N VAL A 89 -40.39 3.12 2.68
CA VAL A 89 -39.04 3.69 2.72
C VAL A 89 -38.76 4.40 4.04
N TRP A 90 -39.66 5.28 4.50
CA TRP A 90 -39.48 6.01 5.76
C TRP A 90 -39.53 5.09 6.99
N ILE A 91 -40.45 4.13 7.02
CA ILE A 91 -40.53 3.13 8.09
C ILE A 91 -39.25 2.30 8.14
N SER A 92 -38.69 1.92 6.98
CA SER A 92 -37.43 1.18 6.91
C SER A 92 -36.27 1.93 7.59
N LEU A 93 -36.22 3.26 7.45
CA LEU A 93 -35.24 4.10 8.15
C LEU A 93 -35.51 4.17 9.65
N LEU A 94 -36.77 4.34 10.07
CA LEU A 94 -37.16 4.46 11.47
C LEU A 94 -36.82 3.20 12.27
N ILE A 95 -37.00 2.02 11.67
CA ILE A 95 -36.63 0.74 12.32
C ILE A 95 -35.13 0.42 12.22
N GLY A 96 -34.32 1.35 11.70
CA GLY A 96 -32.88 1.18 11.56
C GLY A 96 -32.44 0.21 10.47
N LYS A 97 -33.32 -0.18 9.54
CA LYS A 97 -33.05 -1.10 8.44
C LYS A 97 -33.42 -0.46 7.10
N PRO A 98 -32.56 0.44 6.56
CA PRO A 98 -32.83 1.09 5.28
C PRO A 98 -33.13 0.04 4.21
N PHE A 99 -34.23 0.15 3.45
CA PHE A 99 -34.63 -0.94 2.54
C PHE A 99 -33.56 -1.26 1.48
N THR A 100 -32.74 -0.28 1.09
CA THR A 100 -31.63 -0.49 0.14
C THR A 100 -30.55 -1.42 0.69
N LEU A 101 -30.44 -1.56 2.01
CA LEU A 101 -29.43 -2.37 2.69
C LEU A 101 -29.54 -3.85 2.29
N GLN A 102 -30.76 -4.38 2.18
CA GLN A 102 -31.00 -5.80 1.82
C GLN A 102 -30.56 -6.09 0.38
N TYR A 103 -30.80 -5.14 -0.53
CA TYR A 103 -30.31 -5.23 -1.91
C TYR A 103 -28.79 -5.06 -2.01
N ALA A 104 -28.22 -4.18 -1.17
CA ALA A 104 -26.78 -3.99 -1.11
C ALA A 104 -26.07 -5.25 -0.61
N TYR A 105 -26.64 -5.97 0.36
CA TYR A 105 -26.11 -7.25 0.83
C TYR A 105 -26.00 -8.30 -0.30
N GLU A 106 -26.92 -8.35 -1.25
CA GLU A 106 -26.83 -9.30 -2.36
C GLU A 106 -25.76 -8.93 -3.41
N GLN A 107 -25.29 -7.70 -3.40
CA GLN A 107 -24.48 -7.13 -4.48
C GLN A 107 -23.09 -6.69 -4.03
N THR A 108 -22.84 -6.75 -2.72
CA THR A 108 -21.58 -6.31 -2.13
C THR A 108 -21.01 -7.41 -1.25
N PRO A 109 -19.68 -7.59 -1.24
CA PRO A 109 -19.02 -8.58 -0.38
C PRO A 109 -19.43 -8.43 1.09
N LYS A 110 -19.56 -9.55 1.83
CA LYS A 110 -20.03 -9.58 3.24
C LYS A 110 -19.24 -8.68 4.18
N GLN A 111 -18.02 -8.35 3.82
CA GLN A 111 -17.04 -7.80 4.73
C GLN A 111 -17.12 -6.28 4.81
N VAL A 112 -17.65 -5.64 3.76
CA VAL A 112 -17.99 -4.21 3.82
C VAL A 112 -19.27 -3.94 4.62
N TRP A 113 -20.06 -4.97 4.94
CA TRP A 113 -21.37 -4.83 5.59
C TRP A 113 -21.28 -4.19 6.99
N HIS A 114 -20.15 -4.35 7.67
CA HIS A 114 -19.90 -3.80 9.01
C HIS A 114 -19.34 -2.37 8.98
N THR A 115 -18.95 -1.87 7.80
CA THR A 115 -18.32 -0.56 7.70
C THR A 115 -19.34 0.57 7.90
N LYS A 116 -18.95 1.61 8.66
CA LYS A 116 -19.77 2.82 8.82
C LYS A 116 -20.13 3.44 7.46
N GLY A 117 -19.23 3.34 6.47
CA GLY A 117 -19.46 3.84 5.12
C GLY A 117 -20.58 3.11 4.39
N PHE A 118 -20.60 1.78 4.44
CA PHE A 118 -21.65 0.97 3.82
C PHE A 118 -23.04 1.28 4.37
N TRP A 119 -23.16 1.40 5.70
CA TRP A 119 -24.40 1.80 6.36
C TRP A 119 -24.83 3.21 5.95
N ARG A 120 -23.90 4.17 5.97
CA ARG A 120 -24.20 5.58 5.66
C ARG A 120 -24.63 5.77 4.20
N VAL A 121 -24.02 5.06 3.26
CA VAL A 121 -24.42 5.08 1.84
C VAL A 121 -25.85 4.55 1.68
N ASN A 122 -26.18 3.42 2.32
CA ASN A 122 -27.52 2.85 2.24
C ASN A 122 -28.59 3.73 2.91
N GLN A 123 -28.26 4.36 4.04
CA GLN A 123 -29.13 5.37 4.66
C GLN A 123 -29.39 6.54 3.70
N LEU A 124 -28.34 7.11 3.09
CA LEU A 124 -28.49 8.22 2.15
C LEU A 124 -29.31 7.83 0.93
N LEU A 125 -29.06 6.66 0.32
CA LEU A 125 -29.84 6.15 -0.81
C LEU A 125 -31.31 6.00 -0.44
N THR A 126 -31.58 5.44 0.74
CA THR A 126 -32.93 5.26 1.24
C THR A 126 -33.62 6.62 1.48
N ILE A 127 -32.93 7.60 2.05
CA ILE A 127 -33.45 8.98 2.22
C ILE A 127 -33.79 9.61 0.87
N ILE A 128 -32.91 9.48 -0.13
CA ILE A 128 -33.14 10.01 -1.47
C ILE A 128 -34.40 9.39 -2.09
N TRP A 129 -34.55 8.07 -2.00
CA TRP A 129 -35.76 7.39 -2.46
C TRP A 129 -37.00 7.85 -1.70
N GLY A 130 -36.90 8.06 -0.38
CA GLY A 130 -38.00 8.58 0.44
C GLY A 130 -38.43 9.96 0.00
N ILE A 131 -37.48 10.86 -0.28
CA ILE A 131 -37.75 12.21 -0.79
C ILE A 131 -38.42 12.15 -2.16
N ILE A 132 -37.89 11.36 -3.09
CA ILE A 132 -38.44 11.20 -4.46
C ILE A 132 -39.89 10.73 -4.40
N LEU A 133 -40.17 9.67 -3.65
CA LEU A 133 -41.51 9.08 -3.56
C LEU A 133 -42.51 9.98 -2.82
N SER A 134 -42.04 10.69 -1.79
CA SER A 134 -42.87 11.69 -1.09
C SER A 134 -43.21 12.87 -2.00
N PHE A 135 -42.23 13.33 -2.79
CA PHE A 135 -42.45 14.39 -3.78
C PHE A 135 -43.47 13.96 -4.84
N SER A 136 -43.35 12.75 -5.39
CA SER A 136 -44.33 12.20 -6.34
C SER A 136 -45.74 12.12 -5.74
N THR A 137 -45.85 11.80 -4.45
CA THR A 137 -47.14 11.78 -3.73
C THR A 137 -47.73 13.19 -3.60
N VAL A 138 -46.92 14.18 -3.20
CA VAL A 138 -47.37 15.58 -3.06
C VAL A 138 -47.81 16.15 -4.40
N MET A 139 -47.13 15.79 -5.49
CA MET A 139 -47.44 16.28 -6.83
C MET A 139 -48.84 15.92 -7.33
N TYR A 140 -49.43 14.84 -6.79
CA TYR A 140 -50.82 14.47 -7.04
C TYR A 140 -51.82 15.53 -6.56
N PHE A 141 -51.50 16.22 -5.46
CA PHE A 141 -52.41 17.18 -4.82
C PHE A 141 -52.31 18.60 -5.39
N ILE A 142 -51.37 18.84 -6.32
CA ILE A 142 -51.23 20.15 -6.95
C ILE A 142 -52.26 20.27 -8.08
N PRO A 143 -53.07 21.35 -8.12
CA PRO A 143 -53.98 21.59 -9.24
C PRO A 143 -53.20 21.90 -10.51
N TRP A 144 -53.23 20.98 -11.47
CA TRP A 144 -52.62 21.17 -12.79
C TRP A 144 -53.63 21.84 -13.73
N GLY A 145 -53.19 22.87 -14.46
CA GLY A 145 -54.03 23.48 -15.49
C GLY A 145 -54.42 22.48 -16.59
N ALA A 146 -55.49 22.76 -17.33
CA ALA A 146 -55.95 21.92 -18.44
C ALA A 146 -55.25 22.22 -19.78
N THR A 147 -53.99 22.67 -19.72
CA THR A 147 -53.20 22.98 -20.92
C THR A 147 -52.24 21.84 -21.24
N THR A 148 -51.91 21.66 -22.52
CA THR A 148 -50.87 20.70 -22.94
C THR A 148 -49.52 21.00 -22.26
N ALA A 149 -49.24 22.29 -22.00
CA ALA A 149 -48.03 22.69 -21.29
C ALA A 149 -48.00 22.18 -19.83
N SER A 150 -49.11 22.28 -19.10
CA SER A 150 -49.19 21.79 -17.72
C SER A 150 -49.15 20.26 -17.63
N GLU A 151 -49.67 19.55 -18.64
CA GLU A 151 -49.56 18.09 -18.73
C GLU A 151 -48.11 17.63 -18.95
N ILE A 152 -47.39 18.29 -19.86
CA ILE A 152 -45.95 18.03 -20.09
C ILE A 152 -45.15 18.31 -18.82
N VAL A 153 -45.43 19.41 -18.12
CA VAL A 153 -44.72 19.77 -16.88
C VAL A 153 -44.99 18.74 -15.77
N TYR A 154 -46.24 18.26 -15.63
CA TYR A 154 -46.57 17.19 -14.69
C TYR A 154 -45.82 15.89 -14.99
N GLN A 155 -45.77 15.48 -16.27
CA GLN A 155 -45.03 14.28 -16.68
C GLN A 155 -43.53 14.43 -16.38
N ILE A 156 -42.92 15.56 -16.71
CA ILE A 156 -41.49 15.83 -16.40
C ILE A 156 -41.25 15.75 -14.90
N LEU A 157 -42.06 16.42 -14.08
CA LEU A 157 -41.89 16.44 -12.62
C LEU A 157 -42.18 15.09 -11.97
N SER A 158 -42.97 14.23 -12.61
CA SER A 158 -43.28 12.88 -12.12
C SER A 158 -42.18 11.86 -12.46
N TYR A 159 -41.60 11.94 -13.67
CA TYR A 159 -40.61 10.96 -14.14
C TYR A 159 -39.14 11.38 -13.89
N ALA A 160 -38.81 12.66 -13.94
CA ALA A 160 -37.43 13.13 -13.77
C ALA A 160 -36.83 12.75 -12.39
N PRO A 161 -37.54 12.88 -11.25
CA PRO A 161 -37.01 12.45 -9.96
C PRO A 161 -36.70 10.95 -9.91
N MET A 162 -37.49 10.11 -10.57
CA MET A 162 -37.27 8.67 -10.66
C MET A 162 -35.97 8.36 -11.42
N ILE A 163 -35.76 9.01 -12.57
CA ILE A 163 -34.53 8.88 -13.37
C ILE A 163 -33.31 9.35 -12.56
N ILE A 164 -33.44 10.47 -11.84
CA ILE A 164 -32.41 10.99 -10.94
C ILE A 164 -32.13 9.96 -9.83
N GLY A 165 -33.14 9.37 -9.20
CA GLY A 165 -32.97 8.35 -8.17
C GLY A 165 -32.17 7.15 -8.65
N ILE A 166 -32.43 6.68 -9.87
CA ILE A 166 -31.67 5.60 -10.51
C ILE A 166 -30.22 6.04 -10.76
N TRP A 167 -30.01 7.24 -11.32
CA TRP A 167 -28.67 7.77 -11.58
C TRP A 167 -27.86 7.99 -10.30
N VAL A 168 -28.47 8.54 -9.24
CA VAL A 168 -27.83 8.73 -7.93
C VAL A 168 -27.54 7.37 -7.28
N SER A 169 -28.42 6.39 -7.40
CA SER A 169 -28.17 5.02 -6.91
C SER A 169 -26.95 4.37 -7.56
N LYS A 170 -26.64 4.73 -8.81
CA LYS A 170 -25.39 4.35 -9.50
C LYS A 170 -24.18 5.08 -8.95
N LYS A 171 -24.27 6.40 -8.81
CA LYS A 171 -23.10 7.26 -8.63
C LYS A 171 -22.73 7.48 -7.16
N LEU A 172 -23.69 7.50 -6.24
CA LEU A 172 -23.47 7.85 -4.84
C LEU A 172 -22.49 6.91 -4.12
N PRO A 173 -22.52 5.58 -4.28
CA PRO A 173 -21.55 4.70 -3.63
C PRO A 173 -20.10 4.96 -4.08
N HIS A 174 -19.91 5.27 -5.36
CA HIS A 174 -18.58 5.63 -5.90
C HIS A 174 -18.13 6.99 -5.40
N TRP A 175 -18.98 8.01 -5.51
CA TRP A 175 -18.68 9.36 -5.03
C TRP A 175 -18.36 9.39 -3.52
N TYR A 176 -19.12 8.66 -2.70
CA TYR A 176 -18.88 8.63 -1.26
C TYR A 176 -17.53 7.99 -0.94
N ARG A 177 -17.16 6.90 -1.63
CA ARG A 177 -15.83 6.28 -1.51
C ARG A 177 -14.72 7.26 -1.89
N GLU A 178 -14.81 7.87 -3.08
CA GLU A 178 -13.84 8.88 -3.55
C GLU A 178 -13.69 10.06 -2.59
N ARG A 179 -14.79 10.53 -1.99
CA ARG A 179 -14.75 11.61 -1.01
C ARG A 179 -14.02 11.19 0.27
N GLN A 180 -14.27 9.98 0.77
CA GLN A 180 -13.57 9.48 1.95
C GLN A 180 -12.05 9.32 1.69
N TYR A 181 -11.66 8.88 0.48
CA TYR A 181 -10.25 8.81 0.08
C TYR A 181 -9.58 10.18 0.06
N ARG A 182 -10.21 11.17 -0.60
CA ARG A 182 -9.68 12.54 -0.65
C ARG A 182 -9.48 13.14 0.74
N LEU A 183 -10.42 12.92 1.65
CA LEU A 183 -10.30 13.41 3.04
C LEU A 183 -9.15 12.73 3.80
N ARG A 184 -8.96 11.42 3.63
CA ARG A 184 -7.86 10.69 4.27
C ARG A 184 -6.49 11.09 3.73
N ASN A 185 -6.33 11.19 2.42
CA ASN A 185 -5.06 11.58 1.80
C ASN A 185 -4.67 13.01 2.13
N LYS A 186 -5.64 13.93 2.16
CA LYS A 186 -5.36 15.32 2.54
C LYS A 186 -4.80 15.43 3.96
N ALA A 187 -5.17 14.50 4.84
CA ALA A 187 -4.67 14.43 6.22
C ALA A 187 -3.44 13.51 6.39
N ASN A 188 -2.96 12.86 5.32
CA ASN A 188 -1.84 11.91 5.43
C ASN A 188 -0.50 12.68 5.56
N PRO A 189 0.21 12.56 6.70
CA PRO A 189 1.48 13.26 6.90
C PRO A 189 2.56 12.83 5.90
N PHE A 190 2.47 11.61 5.36
CA PHE A 190 3.38 11.04 4.38
C PHE A 190 3.02 11.40 2.93
N LEU A 191 2.13 12.38 2.72
CA LEU A 191 1.89 13.01 1.41
C LEU A 191 2.05 14.54 1.52
N GLN A 192 2.74 15.02 2.55
CA GLN A 192 2.90 16.44 2.86
C GLN A 192 4.37 16.78 3.11
N ASN A 193 4.73 18.05 2.90
CA ASN A 193 6.10 18.56 3.11
C ASN A 193 7.12 17.70 2.35
N ASN A 194 8.20 17.24 3.00
CA ASN A 194 9.19 16.41 2.32
C ASN A 194 8.73 15.00 1.94
N PHE A 195 7.57 14.56 2.42
CA PHE A 195 6.95 13.32 1.94
C PHE A 195 6.00 13.54 0.75
N ALA A 196 5.71 14.79 0.37
CA ALA A 196 4.88 15.03 -0.80
C ALA A 196 5.57 14.44 -2.05
N PRO A 197 4.81 13.88 -3.00
CA PRO A 197 5.39 13.43 -4.26
C PRO A 197 5.91 14.62 -5.06
N ILE A 198 6.91 14.37 -5.89
CA ILE A 198 7.29 15.23 -7.00
C ILE A 198 6.86 14.57 -8.31
N HIS A 199 6.44 15.36 -9.30
CA HIS A 199 5.94 14.83 -10.56
C HIS A 199 6.90 15.08 -11.73
N GLU A 200 7.81 16.06 -11.59
CA GLU A 200 8.77 16.40 -12.63
C GLU A 200 9.96 15.45 -12.61
N GLU A 201 10.24 14.82 -13.73
CA GLU A 201 11.52 14.19 -14.05
C GLU A 201 12.48 15.27 -14.57
N SER A 202 13.68 15.35 -14.00
CA SER A 202 14.60 16.47 -14.23
C SER A 202 16.04 16.01 -14.41
N ASP A 203 16.81 16.86 -15.10
CA ASP A 203 18.26 16.75 -15.30
C ASP A 203 18.87 18.07 -14.84
N PHE A 204 19.75 18.03 -13.85
CA PHE A 204 20.45 19.23 -13.39
C PHE A 204 21.95 19.07 -13.60
N HIS A 205 22.53 20.06 -14.25
CA HIS A 205 23.96 20.21 -14.47
C HIS A 205 24.43 21.49 -13.77
N ASN A 206 25.75 21.67 -13.65
CA ASN A 206 26.36 22.88 -13.05
C ASN A 206 25.89 23.14 -11.61
N LEU A 207 25.81 22.08 -10.81
CA LEU A 207 25.39 22.18 -9.41
C LEU A 207 26.41 22.98 -8.58
N VAL A 208 25.90 23.73 -7.60
CA VAL A 208 26.75 24.50 -6.69
C VAL A 208 27.40 23.56 -5.68
N VAL A 209 28.73 23.56 -5.62
CA VAL A 209 29.51 22.74 -4.70
C VAL A 209 30.17 23.64 -3.65
N GLN A 210 29.95 23.31 -2.38
CA GLN A 210 30.72 23.85 -1.26
C GLN A 210 31.71 22.78 -0.78
N GLY A 211 32.92 23.18 -0.39
CA GLY A 211 33.99 22.24 -0.06
C GLY A 211 34.70 21.68 -1.29
N LYS A 212 35.27 20.47 -1.17
CA LYS A 212 36.03 19.81 -2.24
C LYS A 212 35.63 18.35 -2.35
N ILE A 213 35.12 17.97 -3.51
CA ILE A 213 34.81 16.57 -3.81
C ILE A 213 36.14 15.80 -3.95
N PRO A 214 36.31 14.68 -3.24
CA PRO A 214 37.49 13.84 -3.37
C PRO A 214 37.66 13.34 -4.81
N PRO A 215 38.84 13.49 -5.43
CA PRO A 215 39.03 13.14 -6.85
C PRO A 215 38.92 11.64 -7.12
N ASP A 216 39.15 10.81 -6.11
CA ASP A 216 39.03 9.36 -6.12
C ASP A 216 37.59 8.84 -5.91
N LEU A 217 36.64 9.71 -5.54
CA LEU A 217 35.22 9.38 -5.49
C LEU A 217 34.60 9.51 -6.88
N GLN A 218 34.68 8.43 -7.67
CA GLN A 218 34.21 8.37 -9.07
C GLN A 218 33.10 7.32 -9.23
N GLY A 219 31.92 7.74 -9.68
CA GLY A 219 30.76 6.87 -9.85
C GLY A 219 29.43 7.61 -9.68
N CYS A 220 28.38 6.89 -9.33
CA CYS A 220 27.08 7.49 -9.05
C CYS A 220 26.40 6.90 -7.82
N TYR A 221 25.73 7.77 -7.06
CA TYR A 221 24.80 7.38 -6.01
C TYR A 221 23.40 7.36 -6.60
N MET A 222 22.67 6.25 -6.48
CA MET A 222 21.26 6.19 -6.81
C MET A 222 20.45 5.77 -5.59
N ARG A 223 19.32 6.43 -5.37
CA ARG A 223 18.40 6.10 -4.28
C ARG A 223 16.98 5.99 -4.79
N ASN A 224 16.26 4.98 -4.30
CA ASN A 224 14.86 4.74 -4.61
C ASN A 224 13.94 5.18 -3.46
N GLY A 225 12.67 5.38 -3.75
CA GLY A 225 11.67 5.69 -2.73
C GLY A 225 10.26 5.79 -3.29
N PRO A 226 9.24 5.63 -2.43
CA PRO A 226 7.84 5.71 -2.83
C PRO A 226 7.45 7.15 -3.16
N ASN A 227 7.04 7.38 -4.41
CA ASN A 227 6.64 8.70 -4.91
C ASN A 227 5.37 8.55 -5.77
N PRO A 228 4.16 8.52 -5.18
CA PRO A 228 2.92 8.30 -5.93
C PRO A 228 2.77 9.24 -7.14
N ALA A 229 2.64 8.68 -8.34
CA ALA A 229 2.50 9.48 -9.57
C ALA A 229 1.13 10.15 -9.68
N PHE A 230 0.10 9.53 -9.09
CA PHE A 230 -1.26 10.04 -9.02
C PHE A 230 -1.73 10.14 -7.57
N ALA A 231 -2.80 10.90 -7.33
CA ALA A 231 -3.44 10.92 -6.02
C ALA A 231 -3.88 9.48 -5.65
N PRO A 232 -3.28 8.86 -4.60
CA PRO A 232 -3.45 7.43 -4.34
C PRO A 232 -4.87 7.12 -3.85
N ILE A 233 -5.36 5.90 -4.01
CA ILE A 233 -6.65 5.49 -3.42
C ILE A 233 -6.53 5.35 -1.90
N SER A 234 -5.44 4.72 -1.48
CA SER A 234 -4.95 4.60 -0.10
C SER A 234 -3.42 4.62 -0.14
N TYR A 235 -2.78 5.07 0.94
CA TYR A 235 -1.33 5.22 0.98
C TYR A 235 -0.78 5.00 2.39
N THR A 236 0.18 4.09 2.49
CA THR A 236 0.85 3.64 3.70
C THR A 236 2.35 3.72 3.45
N PHE A 237 3.01 4.77 3.93
CA PHE A 237 4.47 4.80 3.93
C PHE A 237 5.02 3.83 4.99
N PRO A 238 6.11 3.09 4.72
CA PRO A 238 6.91 3.04 3.49
C PRO A 238 6.50 1.91 2.51
N LEU A 239 5.27 1.39 2.56
CA LEU A 239 4.84 0.15 1.88
C LEU A 239 4.11 0.35 0.56
N ASP A 240 3.71 1.58 0.24
CA ASP A 240 2.95 1.92 -0.96
C ASP A 240 3.65 3.03 -1.75
N GLY A 241 3.54 3.03 -3.08
CA GLY A 241 4.04 4.11 -3.93
C GLY A 241 4.45 3.66 -5.33
N ASP A 242 4.92 4.62 -6.12
CA ASP A 242 5.61 4.38 -7.39
C ASP A 242 7.10 4.67 -7.20
N GLY A 243 7.97 3.86 -7.78
CA GLY A 243 9.42 4.04 -7.66
C GLY A 243 9.87 5.27 -8.43
N MET A 244 10.58 6.16 -7.74
CA MET A 244 11.32 7.24 -8.37
C MET A 244 12.77 7.18 -7.92
N ILE A 245 13.66 6.95 -8.88
CA ILE A 245 15.11 6.95 -8.65
C ILE A 245 15.60 8.39 -8.68
N HIS A 246 16.40 8.73 -7.67
CA HIS A 246 17.17 9.96 -7.58
C HIS A 246 18.66 9.62 -7.67
N ALA A 247 19.34 10.11 -8.70
CA ALA A 247 20.75 9.80 -8.97
C ALA A 247 21.62 11.05 -8.93
N MET A 248 22.79 10.93 -8.30
CA MET A 248 23.86 11.93 -8.27
C MET A 248 25.11 11.30 -8.90
N TYR A 249 25.54 11.82 -10.05
CA TYR A 249 26.70 11.34 -10.79
C TYR A 249 27.90 12.23 -10.50
N LEU A 250 29.03 11.60 -10.16
CA LEU A 250 30.33 12.21 -9.86
C LEU A 250 31.38 11.49 -10.73
N GLU A 251 31.49 11.88 -12.00
CA GLU A 251 32.28 11.15 -12.98
C GLU A 251 33.13 12.11 -13.82
N ASP A 252 34.43 11.85 -13.95
CA ASP A 252 35.37 12.60 -14.78
C ASP A 252 35.36 14.12 -14.50
N GLY A 253 35.12 14.49 -13.24
CA GLY A 253 35.00 15.88 -12.80
C GLY A 253 33.67 16.55 -13.17
N ALA A 254 32.78 15.85 -13.88
CA ALA A 254 31.41 16.28 -14.13
C ALA A 254 30.49 15.87 -12.96
N ILE A 255 29.57 16.77 -12.62
CA ILE A 255 28.61 16.59 -11.53
C ILE A 255 27.24 16.91 -12.08
N HIS A 256 26.34 15.94 -12.03
CA HIS A 256 24.97 16.13 -12.49
C HIS A 256 23.99 15.21 -11.78
N TYR A 257 22.76 15.67 -11.64
CA TYR A 257 21.68 14.95 -10.98
C TYR A 257 20.60 14.56 -12.00
N ARG A 258 19.95 13.42 -11.78
CA ARG A 258 18.79 12.98 -12.55
C ARG A 258 17.74 12.32 -11.66
N ASN A 259 16.47 12.48 -11.99
CA ASN A 259 15.41 11.59 -11.48
C ASN A 259 14.49 11.06 -12.55
N ARG A 260 14.08 9.79 -12.41
CA ARG A 260 13.11 9.12 -13.28
C ARG A 260 12.20 8.20 -12.48
N TYR A 261 10.95 8.07 -12.95
CA TYR A 261 10.06 7.01 -12.51
C TYR A 261 10.53 5.66 -13.05
N VAL A 262 10.42 4.62 -12.23
CA VAL A 262 10.50 3.24 -12.70
C VAL A 262 9.19 2.94 -13.44
N LYS A 263 9.26 2.72 -14.75
CA LYS A 263 8.09 2.53 -15.62
C LYS A 263 7.53 1.11 -15.47
N THR A 264 6.97 0.81 -14.30
CA THR A 264 6.32 -0.47 -14.03
C THR A 264 5.01 -0.60 -14.81
N LYS A 265 4.56 -1.83 -15.06
CA LYS A 265 3.27 -2.11 -15.72
C LYS A 265 2.12 -1.36 -15.05
N GLY A 266 2.02 -1.42 -13.73
CA GLY A 266 1.00 -0.72 -12.95
C GLY A 266 1.05 0.80 -13.13
N LEU A 267 2.24 1.42 -13.11
CA LEU A 267 2.38 2.85 -13.35
C LEU A 267 1.99 3.24 -14.78
N LEU A 268 2.46 2.49 -15.79
CA LEU A 268 2.14 2.75 -17.20
C LEU A 268 0.62 2.67 -17.45
N LEU A 269 -0.07 1.72 -16.81
CA LEU A 269 -1.52 1.61 -16.90
C LEU A 269 -2.24 2.81 -16.27
N GLU A 270 -1.81 3.24 -15.08
CA GLU A 270 -2.36 4.44 -14.43
C GLU A 270 -2.09 5.71 -15.21
N GLN A 271 -0.93 5.83 -15.86
CA GLN A 271 -0.61 6.92 -16.78
C GLN A 271 -1.55 6.95 -17.98
N LYS A 272 -1.81 5.79 -18.60
CA LYS A 272 -2.79 5.66 -19.69
C LYS A 272 -4.19 6.09 -19.27
N LEU A 273 -4.59 5.81 -18.03
CA LEU A 273 -5.92 6.12 -17.49
C LEU A 273 -6.00 7.52 -16.83
N GLY A 274 -4.85 8.18 -16.61
CA GLY A 274 -4.74 9.50 -15.98
C GLY A 274 -5.11 9.53 -14.49
N ARG A 275 -5.10 8.38 -13.79
CA ARG A 275 -5.48 8.28 -12.37
C ARG A 275 -4.98 6.99 -11.73
N ALA A 276 -4.88 7.01 -10.40
CA ALA A 276 -4.67 5.79 -9.62
C ALA A 276 -5.86 4.81 -9.78
N ILE A 277 -5.54 3.52 -9.94
CA ILE A 277 -6.48 2.40 -9.97
C ILE A 277 -6.13 1.33 -8.95
N TYR A 278 -4.86 1.25 -8.53
CA TYR A 278 -4.39 0.34 -7.49
C TYR A 278 -4.49 1.01 -6.11
N SER A 279 -4.62 0.17 -5.10
CA SER A 279 -4.74 0.59 -3.70
C SER A 279 -3.52 0.15 -2.90
N GLY A 280 -3.33 0.76 -1.73
CA GLY A 280 -2.26 0.41 -0.79
C GLY A 280 -2.61 -0.68 0.21
N ILE A 281 -1.59 -1.24 0.86
CA ILE A 281 -1.67 -2.44 1.72
C ILE A 281 -2.64 -2.33 2.90
N ALA A 282 -2.78 -1.13 3.49
CA ALA A 282 -3.69 -0.91 4.62
C ALA A 282 -5.18 -0.90 4.21
N MET A 283 -5.48 -0.81 2.92
CA MET A 283 -6.85 -0.85 2.40
C MET A 283 -6.84 -1.46 0.99
N PRO A 284 -6.73 -2.80 0.90
CA PRO A 284 -6.73 -3.51 -0.38
C PRO A 284 -8.10 -3.42 -1.03
N ILE A 285 -8.18 -2.73 -2.16
CA ILE A 285 -9.36 -2.62 -3.01
C ILE A 285 -8.93 -3.08 -4.40
N PRO A 286 -9.46 -4.22 -4.88
CA PRO A 286 -9.19 -4.67 -6.23
C PRO A 286 -9.62 -3.62 -7.27
N PRO A 287 -8.80 -3.36 -8.30
CA PRO A 287 -9.20 -2.54 -9.43
C PRO A 287 -10.39 -3.14 -10.19
N ASP A 288 -11.08 -2.33 -10.98
CA ASP A 288 -12.14 -2.82 -11.88
C ASP A 288 -11.53 -3.77 -12.91
N PRO A 289 -11.95 -5.05 -12.98
CA PRO A 289 -11.38 -6.02 -13.91
C PRO A 289 -11.48 -5.61 -15.38
N GLN A 290 -12.40 -4.72 -15.75
CA GLN A 290 -12.53 -4.20 -17.11
C GLN A 290 -11.39 -3.26 -17.52
N LEU A 291 -10.62 -2.76 -16.54
CA LEU A 291 -9.49 -1.86 -16.77
C LEU A 291 -8.15 -2.58 -16.87
N ILE A 292 -8.09 -3.87 -16.52
CA ILE A 292 -6.86 -4.66 -16.38
C ILE A 292 -6.76 -5.62 -17.57
N GLY A 293 -5.63 -5.59 -18.28
CA GLY A 293 -5.31 -6.55 -19.33
C GLY A 293 -4.67 -7.84 -18.81
N PRO A 294 -4.51 -8.87 -19.65
CA PRO A 294 -3.91 -10.15 -19.27
C PRO A 294 -2.47 -10.06 -18.73
N ASN A 295 -1.75 -8.99 -19.06
CA ASN A 295 -0.36 -8.78 -18.71
C ASN A 295 -0.16 -7.75 -17.57
N ASP A 296 -1.26 -7.19 -17.06
CA ASP A 296 -1.23 -6.19 -15.99
C ASP A 296 -1.34 -6.85 -14.61
N ASP A 297 -0.94 -6.14 -13.56
CA ASP A 297 -1.09 -6.64 -12.19
C ASP A 297 -2.57 -6.84 -11.87
N PRO A 298 -3.01 -8.04 -11.44
CA PRO A 298 -4.42 -8.31 -11.16
C PRO A 298 -4.95 -7.59 -9.91
N GLY A 299 -4.05 -6.96 -9.13
CA GLY A 299 -4.38 -6.25 -7.91
C GLY A 299 -4.53 -7.18 -6.69
N PRO A 300 -4.85 -6.63 -5.51
CA PRO A 300 -5.21 -5.22 -5.25
C PRO A 300 -4.03 -4.24 -5.24
N PHE A 301 -2.80 -4.78 -5.22
CA PHE A 301 -1.54 -4.03 -5.23
C PHE A 301 -0.89 -4.10 -6.62
N LYS A 302 -0.06 -3.11 -6.94
CA LYS A 302 0.82 -3.13 -8.12
C LYS A 302 2.26 -3.25 -7.67
N ASN A 303 3.11 -3.78 -8.55
CA ASN A 303 4.55 -3.67 -8.34
C ASN A 303 4.97 -2.21 -8.56
N GLY A 304 5.38 -1.56 -7.48
CA GLY A 304 5.84 -0.17 -7.52
C GLY A 304 7.34 -0.02 -7.68
N ALA A 305 8.15 -1.08 -7.54
CA ALA A 305 9.61 -1.07 -7.66
C ALA A 305 10.30 0.12 -6.98
N PHE A 306 9.90 0.45 -5.74
CA PHE A 306 10.24 1.71 -5.07
C PHE A 306 11.17 1.60 -3.85
N ILE A 307 11.58 0.39 -3.46
CA ILE A 307 12.25 0.19 -2.16
C ILE A 307 13.75 0.40 -2.27
N HIS A 308 14.39 -0.28 -3.22
CA HIS A 308 15.84 -0.23 -3.39
C HIS A 308 16.21 -0.19 -4.87
N ILE A 309 17.44 0.21 -5.15
CA ILE A 309 18.12 0.13 -6.43
C ILE A 309 19.51 -0.44 -6.16
N ILE A 310 19.82 -1.60 -6.72
CA ILE A 310 21.13 -2.24 -6.61
C ILE A 310 21.75 -2.41 -7.98
N GLN A 311 23.03 -2.76 -8.01
CA GLN A 311 23.70 -3.23 -9.21
C GLN A 311 24.25 -4.62 -8.96
N HIS A 312 23.99 -5.52 -9.91
CA HIS A 312 24.63 -6.83 -9.93
C HIS A 312 24.92 -7.22 -11.37
N ALA A 313 26.14 -7.68 -11.62
CA ALA A 313 26.67 -7.81 -12.98
C ALA A 313 26.53 -6.48 -13.74
N LYS A 314 25.79 -6.48 -14.86
CA LYS A 314 25.54 -5.30 -15.70
C LYS A 314 24.16 -4.67 -15.47
N HIS A 315 23.39 -5.17 -14.51
CA HIS A 315 21.99 -4.82 -14.32
C HIS A 315 21.83 -3.86 -13.14
N TYR A 316 21.17 -2.71 -13.37
CA TYR A 316 20.65 -1.88 -12.29
C TYR A 316 19.23 -2.34 -11.99
N LEU A 317 18.95 -2.77 -10.77
CA LEU A 317 17.71 -3.46 -10.40
C LEU A 317 16.92 -2.63 -9.39
N ALA A 318 15.80 -2.06 -9.82
CA ALA A 318 14.83 -1.41 -8.94
C ALA A 318 13.88 -2.46 -8.35
N MET A 319 13.74 -2.48 -7.02
CA MET A 319 13.15 -3.60 -6.30
C MET A 319 11.96 -3.18 -5.42
N TRP A 320 11.09 -4.13 -5.11
CA TRP A 320 9.94 -4.01 -4.21
C TRP A 320 9.87 -5.26 -3.31
N GLU A 321 8.99 -5.29 -2.31
CA GLU A 321 8.86 -6.39 -1.33
C GLU A 321 8.56 -7.75 -1.97
N GLY A 322 7.90 -7.76 -3.13
CA GLY A 322 7.56 -8.98 -3.84
C GLY A 322 7.41 -8.74 -5.34
N GLY A 323 7.44 -9.81 -6.12
CA GLY A 323 7.39 -9.72 -7.58
C GLY A 323 8.74 -9.38 -8.21
N ALA A 324 8.76 -9.18 -9.52
CA ALA A 324 10.00 -9.02 -10.27
C ALA A 324 10.68 -7.67 -10.00
N ALA A 325 12.01 -7.68 -9.89
CA ALA A 325 12.79 -6.46 -10.00
C ALA A 325 12.67 -5.88 -11.42
N TYR A 326 12.79 -4.56 -11.55
CA TYR A 326 12.85 -3.87 -12.83
C TYR A 326 14.27 -3.47 -13.16
N GLU A 327 14.76 -3.91 -14.31
CA GLU A 327 16.05 -3.52 -14.84
C GLU A 327 16.01 -2.10 -15.39
N MET A 328 17.05 -1.33 -15.09
CA MET A 328 17.27 0.03 -15.55
C MET A 328 18.68 0.15 -16.15
N ASP A 329 18.87 1.17 -16.99
CA ASP A 329 20.21 1.57 -17.43
C ASP A 329 20.80 2.66 -16.52
N HIS A 330 22.07 2.99 -16.78
CA HIS A 330 22.79 4.03 -16.04
C HIS A 330 22.13 5.40 -16.18
N GLU A 331 21.43 5.65 -17.28
CA GLU A 331 20.69 6.87 -17.58
C GLU A 331 19.30 6.94 -16.91
N LEU A 332 18.92 5.91 -16.14
CA LEU A 332 17.63 5.72 -15.47
C LEU A 332 16.44 5.43 -16.41
N ASN A 333 16.68 4.92 -17.62
CA ASN A 333 15.61 4.37 -18.44
C ASN A 333 15.26 2.97 -17.93
N THR A 334 13.95 2.69 -17.81
CA THR A 334 13.46 1.34 -17.49
C THR A 334 13.56 0.44 -18.73
N ILE A 335 14.25 -0.69 -18.57
CA ILE A 335 14.42 -1.71 -19.62
C ILE A 335 13.25 -2.70 -19.56
N GLY A 336 12.88 -3.18 -18.38
CA GLY A 336 11.78 -4.13 -18.19
C GLY A 336 11.93 -4.93 -16.91
N GLU A 337 11.13 -5.98 -16.75
CA GLU A 337 11.26 -6.91 -15.61
C GLU A 337 12.51 -7.79 -15.79
N TRP A 338 13.27 -7.99 -14.71
CA TRP A 338 14.51 -8.75 -14.73
C TRP A 338 14.24 -10.26 -14.78
N LEU A 339 14.83 -10.91 -15.78
CA LEU A 339 14.65 -12.35 -16.04
C LEU A 339 15.66 -13.24 -15.29
N ALA A 340 16.79 -12.68 -14.86
CA ALA A 340 17.89 -13.42 -14.22
C ALA A 340 18.32 -14.69 -14.99
N GLY A 341 18.33 -14.64 -16.32
CA GLY A 341 18.68 -15.78 -17.17
C GLY A 341 17.61 -16.87 -17.29
N THR A 342 16.38 -16.62 -16.82
CA THR A 342 15.27 -17.57 -16.87
C THR A 342 14.19 -17.17 -17.88
N PRO A 343 13.24 -18.05 -18.26
CA PRO A 343 12.19 -17.71 -19.22
C PRO A 343 11.11 -16.74 -18.72
N GLN A 344 11.08 -16.47 -17.41
CA GLN A 344 10.07 -15.62 -16.77
C GLN A 344 10.76 -14.65 -15.79
N PRO A 345 10.16 -13.50 -15.47
CA PRO A 345 10.71 -12.62 -14.45
C PRO A 345 10.90 -13.32 -13.09
N LEU A 346 12.04 -13.08 -12.44
CA LEU A 346 12.35 -13.66 -11.14
C LEU A 346 11.79 -12.76 -10.02
N ALA A 347 10.90 -13.31 -9.19
CA ALA A 347 10.41 -12.60 -8.01
C ALA A 347 11.49 -12.52 -6.92
N VAL A 348 11.76 -11.32 -6.43
CA VAL A 348 12.84 -11.03 -5.47
C VAL A 348 12.43 -9.89 -4.55
N GLY A 349 12.84 -9.98 -3.29
CA GLY A 349 12.75 -8.93 -2.29
C GLY A 349 13.91 -7.92 -2.42
N PRO A 350 13.80 -6.75 -1.77
CA PRO A 350 14.63 -5.58 -2.08
C PRO A 350 15.98 -5.58 -1.37
N HIS A 351 16.15 -6.44 -0.36
CA HIS A 351 17.41 -6.59 0.36
C HIS A 351 18.18 -7.80 -0.11
N THR A 352 19.44 -7.56 -0.46
CA THR A 352 20.31 -8.56 -1.05
C THR A 352 21.64 -8.61 -0.32
N ARG A 353 22.35 -9.71 -0.50
CA ARG A 353 23.67 -9.93 0.12
C ARG A 353 24.63 -10.44 -0.93
N LEU A 354 25.57 -9.58 -1.34
CA LEU A 354 26.67 -9.96 -2.22
C LEU A 354 27.76 -10.63 -1.37
N ASP A 355 28.08 -11.88 -1.67
CA ASP A 355 29.21 -12.55 -1.02
C ASP A 355 30.53 -11.89 -1.50
N PRO A 356 31.37 -11.35 -0.61
CA PRO A 356 32.58 -10.66 -1.02
C PRO A 356 33.66 -11.59 -1.63
N ASP A 357 33.61 -12.89 -1.35
CA ASP A 357 34.57 -13.90 -1.78
C ASP A 357 34.15 -14.57 -3.09
N THR A 358 32.89 -15.02 -3.20
CA THR A 358 32.38 -15.66 -4.43
C THR A 358 31.77 -14.69 -5.42
N LYS A 359 31.40 -13.49 -4.97
CA LYS A 359 30.61 -12.49 -5.73
C LYS A 359 29.27 -13.02 -6.23
N ASP A 360 28.75 -14.07 -5.59
CA ASP A 360 27.37 -14.49 -5.80
C ASP A 360 26.44 -13.57 -5.01
N LEU A 361 25.32 -13.19 -5.62
CA LEU A 361 24.27 -12.41 -4.98
C LEU A 361 23.21 -13.35 -4.39
N TYR A 362 22.94 -13.21 -3.11
CA TYR A 362 21.84 -13.86 -2.43
C TYR A 362 20.65 -12.90 -2.33
N LEU A 363 19.47 -13.42 -2.62
CA LEU A 363 18.19 -12.70 -2.52
C LEU A 363 17.17 -13.59 -1.83
N ILE A 364 16.16 -12.99 -1.20
CA ILE A 364 14.99 -13.72 -0.69
C ILE A 364 13.74 -13.25 -1.44
N ASN A 365 12.70 -14.07 -1.45
CA ASN A 365 11.34 -13.65 -1.78
C ASN A 365 10.39 -14.29 -0.78
N TYR A 366 9.47 -13.52 -0.22
CA TYR A 366 8.39 -14.05 0.59
C TYR A 366 7.05 -13.84 -0.13
N ASP A 367 6.12 -14.76 0.10
CA ASP A 367 4.83 -14.76 -0.58
C ASP A 367 3.71 -15.05 0.42
N ILE A 368 2.49 -14.63 0.06
CA ILE A 368 1.27 -14.89 0.80
C ILE A 368 0.81 -16.34 0.58
N GLN A 369 1.22 -16.97 -0.52
CA GLN A 369 0.98 -18.41 -0.79
C GLN A 369 2.26 -19.24 -0.66
N PRO A 370 2.17 -20.55 -0.37
CA PRO A 370 3.33 -21.44 -0.41
C PRO A 370 3.95 -21.52 -1.83
N PRO A 371 5.29 -21.57 -1.95
CA PRO A 371 6.28 -21.48 -0.87
C PRO A 371 6.38 -20.08 -0.27
N PHE A 372 6.25 -19.97 1.06
CA PHE A 372 6.19 -18.66 1.75
C PHE A 372 7.52 -17.91 1.81
N LEU A 373 8.64 -18.61 1.63
CA LEU A 373 9.98 -18.03 1.60
C LEU A 373 10.87 -18.84 0.67
N THR A 374 11.46 -18.16 -0.30
CA THR A 374 12.52 -18.70 -1.16
C THR A 374 13.79 -17.88 -0.97
N CYS A 375 14.93 -18.55 -1.08
CA CYS A 375 16.23 -17.91 -1.19
C CYS A 375 16.83 -18.25 -2.56
N HIS A 376 17.20 -17.21 -3.30
CA HIS A 376 17.79 -17.28 -4.62
C HIS A 376 19.29 -17.00 -4.53
N LYS A 377 20.07 -17.70 -5.34
CA LYS A 377 21.50 -17.45 -5.56
C LYS A 377 21.71 -17.12 -7.03
N VAL A 378 22.28 -15.96 -7.30
CA VAL A 378 22.56 -15.43 -8.64
C VAL A 378 24.06 -15.25 -8.81
N ASN A 379 24.63 -15.75 -9.90
CA ASN A 379 26.07 -15.67 -10.14
C ASN A 379 26.52 -14.29 -10.63
N GLN A 380 27.84 -14.09 -10.78
CA GLN A 380 28.47 -12.85 -11.26
C GLN A 380 28.02 -12.37 -12.65
N GLN A 381 27.38 -13.23 -13.44
CA GLN A 381 26.85 -12.88 -14.76
C GLN A 381 25.38 -12.47 -14.70
N GLY A 382 24.76 -12.44 -13.52
CA GLY A 382 23.35 -12.09 -13.34
C GLY A 382 22.39 -13.25 -13.61
N ASN A 383 22.87 -14.50 -13.66
CA ASN A 383 22.03 -15.67 -13.91
C ASN A 383 21.67 -16.39 -12.60
N LEU A 384 20.40 -16.75 -12.44
CA LEU A 384 19.93 -17.61 -11.37
C LEU A 384 20.60 -18.99 -11.47
N ILE A 385 21.30 -19.40 -10.43
CA ILE A 385 21.97 -20.71 -10.36
C ILE A 385 21.34 -21.63 -9.32
N GLU A 386 20.60 -21.10 -8.35
CA GLU A 386 19.96 -21.89 -7.32
C GLU A 386 18.75 -21.18 -6.72
N THR A 387 17.69 -21.95 -6.46
CA THR A 387 16.55 -21.55 -5.63
C THR A 387 16.37 -22.58 -4.53
N ARG A 388 16.32 -22.12 -3.28
CA ARG A 388 16.03 -22.94 -2.10
C ARG A 388 14.71 -22.51 -1.49
N ILE A 389 13.86 -23.47 -1.13
CA ILE A 389 12.65 -23.21 -0.35
C ILE A 389 13.03 -23.28 1.13
N ILE A 390 12.74 -22.23 1.89
CA ILE A 390 12.94 -22.20 3.33
C ILE A 390 11.58 -22.45 3.98
N GLU A 391 11.40 -23.63 4.55
CA GLU A 391 10.11 -24.04 5.10
C GLU A 391 9.67 -23.14 6.25
N LYS A 392 8.43 -22.65 6.15
CA LYS A 392 7.75 -21.82 7.16
C LYS A 392 6.33 -22.33 7.37
N SER A 393 5.83 -22.20 8.60
CA SER A 393 4.48 -22.63 8.97
C SER A 393 3.36 -21.69 8.48
N CYS A 394 3.69 -20.44 8.14
CA CYS A 394 2.74 -19.42 7.71
C CYS A 394 3.45 -18.29 6.94
N SER A 395 2.68 -17.49 6.21
CA SER A 395 3.18 -16.29 5.54
C SER A 395 3.37 -15.14 6.54
N THR A 396 4.58 -14.58 6.54
CA THR A 396 4.98 -13.44 7.36
C THR A 396 5.84 -12.49 6.52
N MET A 397 5.79 -11.21 6.86
CA MET A 397 6.70 -10.21 6.29
C MET A 397 8.13 -10.49 6.74
N MET A 398 9.02 -10.65 5.77
CA MET A 398 10.45 -10.84 5.99
C MET A 398 11.21 -9.86 5.09
N HIS A 399 11.40 -8.65 5.60
CA HIS A 399 11.97 -7.55 4.82
C HIS A 399 13.42 -7.82 4.39
N ASP A 400 14.22 -8.37 5.31
CA ASP A 400 15.67 -8.51 5.15
C ASP A 400 16.19 -9.83 5.77
N PHE A 401 17.43 -10.18 5.46
CA PHE A 401 18.17 -11.35 5.95
C PHE A 401 19.68 -11.05 5.99
N VAL A 402 20.48 -11.93 6.58
CA VAL A 402 21.95 -11.78 6.59
C VAL A 402 22.67 -13.08 6.23
N LEU A 403 23.92 -12.91 5.79
CA LEU A 403 24.84 -13.98 5.51
C LEU A 403 25.91 -14.03 6.60
N THR A 404 26.37 -15.24 6.89
CA THR A 404 27.70 -15.48 7.43
C THR A 404 28.48 -16.34 6.45
N LYS A 405 29.75 -16.64 6.77
CA LYS A 405 30.59 -17.51 5.93
C LYS A 405 29.89 -18.83 5.58
N ASN A 406 29.18 -19.42 6.54
CA ASN A 406 28.57 -20.74 6.40
C ASN A 406 27.03 -20.75 6.46
N PHE A 407 26.37 -19.67 6.86
CA PHE A 407 24.93 -19.66 7.11
C PHE A 407 24.16 -18.55 6.40
N LEU A 408 22.92 -18.86 6.04
CA LEU A 408 21.87 -17.89 5.75
C LEU A 408 21.06 -17.72 7.03
N ILE A 409 20.80 -16.48 7.46
CA ILE A 409 20.08 -16.20 8.70
C ILE A 409 18.84 -15.35 8.42
N PHE A 410 17.71 -15.82 8.92
CA PHE A 410 16.39 -15.23 8.70
C PHE A 410 15.72 -14.91 10.03
N PHE A 411 15.16 -13.71 10.18
CA PHE A 411 14.33 -13.37 11.32
C PHE A 411 12.86 -13.39 10.89
N ASP A 412 12.21 -14.51 11.16
CA ASP A 412 10.79 -14.72 10.91
C ASP A 412 9.97 -14.08 12.03
N CYS A 413 9.66 -12.80 11.83
CA CYS A 413 8.96 -11.95 12.79
C CYS A 413 7.44 -12.19 12.72
N PRO A 414 6.68 -11.95 13.81
CA PRO A 414 5.25 -12.27 13.89
C PRO A 414 4.33 -11.23 13.20
N ALA A 415 4.75 -10.70 12.05
CA ALA A 415 3.94 -9.87 11.16
C ALA A 415 3.34 -10.77 10.07
N VAL A 416 2.15 -11.30 10.32
CA VAL A 416 1.50 -12.36 9.53
C VAL A 416 0.61 -11.77 8.44
N PHE A 417 0.75 -12.27 7.21
CA PHE A 417 -0.20 -11.94 6.15
C PHE A 417 -1.49 -12.75 6.29
N ASP A 418 -2.61 -12.08 6.53
CA ASP A 418 -3.93 -12.70 6.68
C ASP A 418 -4.70 -12.63 5.35
N LEU A 419 -4.70 -13.75 4.63
CA LEU A 419 -5.43 -13.93 3.37
C LEU A 419 -6.93 -13.70 3.52
N ALA A 420 -7.54 -14.18 4.62
CA ALA A 420 -8.96 -13.98 4.88
C ALA A 420 -9.26 -12.51 5.13
N ALA A 421 -8.35 -11.78 5.80
CA ALA A 421 -8.42 -10.33 5.91
C ALA A 421 -8.28 -9.63 4.55
N MET A 422 -7.38 -10.08 3.68
CA MET A 422 -7.21 -9.53 2.33
C MET A 422 -8.47 -9.69 1.46
N GLU A 423 -9.04 -10.90 1.40
CA GLU A 423 -10.28 -11.20 0.66
C GLU A 423 -11.49 -10.42 1.22
N SER A 424 -11.41 -10.02 2.49
CA SER A 424 -12.44 -9.25 3.18
C SER A 424 -12.23 -7.73 3.15
N GLY A 425 -11.16 -7.24 2.53
CA GLY A 425 -10.82 -5.81 2.55
C GLY A 425 -10.42 -5.29 3.93
N GLY A 426 -10.04 -6.19 4.84
CA GLY A 426 -9.47 -5.91 6.16
C GLY A 426 -7.98 -5.58 6.11
N ASN A 427 -7.34 -5.48 7.27
CA ASN A 427 -5.90 -5.26 7.35
C ASN A 427 -5.15 -6.54 6.97
N VAL A 428 -4.35 -6.48 5.91
CA VAL A 428 -3.67 -7.66 5.35
C VAL A 428 -2.51 -8.13 6.23
N LEU A 429 -1.95 -7.25 7.05
CA LEU A 429 -0.78 -7.56 7.87
C LEU A 429 -1.10 -7.39 9.36
N GLU A 430 -1.07 -8.51 10.06
CA GLU A 430 -1.47 -8.63 11.46
C GLU A 430 -0.26 -8.92 12.36
N TRP A 431 -0.21 -8.27 13.52
CA TRP A 431 0.82 -8.54 14.53
C TRP A 431 0.36 -9.63 15.50
N ARG A 432 1.01 -10.79 15.49
CA ARG A 432 0.67 -11.99 16.29
C ARG A 432 1.76 -12.33 17.31
N ALA A 433 1.88 -11.50 18.35
CA ALA A 433 2.96 -11.57 19.34
C ALA A 433 3.13 -12.96 20.00
N GLU A 434 2.06 -13.74 20.11
CA GLU A 434 2.06 -15.10 20.64
C GLU A 434 2.93 -16.09 19.85
N LEU A 435 3.26 -15.79 18.59
CA LEU A 435 4.15 -16.62 17.76
C LEU A 435 5.63 -16.42 18.10
N GLY A 436 5.99 -15.32 18.77
CA GLY A 436 7.38 -14.91 18.98
C GLY A 436 8.10 -14.55 17.67
N THR A 437 9.38 -14.16 17.77
CA THR A 437 10.26 -14.08 16.60
C THR A 437 11.07 -15.36 16.50
N ARG A 438 11.08 -15.99 15.32
CA ARG A 438 11.87 -17.20 15.04
C ARG A 438 13.11 -16.86 14.23
N ILE A 439 14.26 -17.36 14.66
CA ILE A 439 15.55 -17.15 13.98
C ILE A 439 15.92 -18.45 13.27
N GLY A 440 15.92 -18.42 11.95
CA GLY A 440 16.25 -19.55 11.10
C GLY A 440 17.70 -19.48 10.65
N ILE A 441 18.48 -20.53 10.92
CA ILE A 441 19.89 -20.66 10.55
C ILE A 441 20.01 -21.81 9.55
N ALA A 442 20.13 -21.48 8.26
CA ALA A 442 20.23 -22.45 7.17
C ALA A 442 21.68 -22.58 6.68
N SER A 443 22.11 -23.79 6.36
CA SER A 443 23.46 -24.02 5.82
C SER A 443 23.58 -23.45 4.41
N ARG A 444 24.67 -22.75 4.12
CA ARG A 444 25.01 -22.29 2.76
C ARG A 444 25.52 -23.44 1.89
N GLN A 445 26.19 -24.42 2.49
CA GLN A 445 26.83 -25.53 1.77
C GLN A 445 25.87 -26.70 1.51
N ASP A 446 25.01 -26.99 2.49
CA ASP A 446 24.08 -28.11 2.45
C ASP A 446 22.66 -27.58 2.34
N LYS A 447 22.15 -27.52 1.11
CA LYS A 447 20.81 -26.97 0.82
C LYS A 447 19.67 -27.89 1.25
N ASP A 448 19.95 -29.17 1.44
CA ASP A 448 18.95 -30.20 1.78
C ASP A 448 18.81 -30.33 3.30
N LYS A 449 19.76 -29.79 4.07
CA LYS A 449 19.68 -29.69 5.52
C LYS A 449 18.66 -28.62 5.95
N PRO A 450 17.64 -28.97 6.74
CA PRO A 450 16.65 -28.00 7.22
C PRO A 450 17.29 -26.95 8.13
N PRO A 451 16.76 -25.71 8.15
CA PRO A 451 17.26 -24.67 9.05
C PRO A 451 17.11 -25.06 10.52
N LEU A 452 18.08 -24.67 11.35
CA LEU A 452 17.91 -24.64 12.80
C LEU A 452 17.04 -23.43 13.15
N TRP A 453 15.90 -23.66 13.81
CA TRP A 453 15.02 -22.60 14.27
C TRP A 453 15.13 -22.40 15.78
N LEU A 454 15.41 -21.17 16.20
CA LEU A 454 15.36 -20.72 17.59
C LEU A 454 14.17 -19.78 17.77
N THR A 455 13.44 -19.86 18.88
CA THR A 455 12.29 -18.99 19.16
C THR A 455 12.60 -18.05 20.30
N THR A 456 12.19 -16.80 20.16
CA THR A 456 12.47 -15.69 21.08
C THR A 456 11.16 -14.94 21.39
N GLU A 457 11.21 -13.96 22.28
CA GLU A 457 10.13 -12.99 22.44
C GLU A 457 9.80 -12.26 21.13
N ALA A 458 8.57 -11.76 21.00
CA ALA A 458 8.17 -11.05 19.78
C ALA A 458 8.88 -9.70 19.64
N PHE A 459 9.46 -9.47 18.47
CA PHE A 459 10.00 -8.19 18.00
C PHE A 459 10.01 -8.17 16.47
N PHE A 460 10.30 -7.02 15.87
CA PHE A 460 10.38 -6.88 14.42
C PHE A 460 11.74 -6.34 14.00
N VAL A 461 12.19 -6.70 12.80
CA VAL A 461 13.41 -6.19 12.19
C VAL A 461 13.08 -5.79 10.76
N PHE A 462 13.34 -4.52 10.43
CA PHE A 462 13.46 -4.13 9.03
C PHE A 462 14.87 -4.42 8.55
N HIS A 463 15.90 -3.81 9.14
CA HIS A 463 17.25 -3.87 8.60
C HIS A 463 18.28 -4.50 9.53
N PHE A 464 19.24 -5.18 8.90
CA PHE A 464 20.45 -5.67 9.54
C PHE A 464 21.65 -4.82 9.14
N ALA A 465 22.62 -4.66 10.05
CA ALA A 465 23.92 -4.11 9.69
C ALA A 465 24.79 -5.19 9.02
N ASN A 466 25.01 -6.32 9.70
CA ASN A 466 25.78 -7.45 9.19
C ASN A 466 25.65 -8.68 10.11
N ALA A 467 26.19 -9.82 9.69
CA ALA A 467 26.44 -10.98 10.54
C ALA A 467 27.76 -11.68 10.21
N TYR A 468 28.34 -12.36 11.19
CA TYR A 468 29.56 -13.14 11.01
C TYR A 468 29.72 -14.25 12.06
N GLU A 469 30.71 -15.12 11.87
CA GLU A 469 31.00 -16.23 12.76
C GLU A 469 32.31 -16.00 13.54
N ILE A 470 32.31 -16.31 14.84
CA ILE A 470 33.51 -16.44 15.67
C ILE A 470 33.44 -17.79 16.37
N GLU A 471 34.39 -18.68 16.10
CA GLU A 471 34.43 -20.04 16.67
C GLU A 471 33.12 -20.80 16.46
N ASN A 472 32.30 -20.96 17.50
CA ASN A 472 31.02 -21.65 17.49
C ASN A 472 29.81 -20.69 17.63
N LYS A 473 30.07 -19.39 17.57
CA LYS A 473 29.08 -18.34 17.72
C LYS A 473 28.78 -17.66 16.39
N ILE A 474 27.51 -17.28 16.22
CA ILE A 474 27.06 -16.35 15.21
C ILE A 474 26.81 -15.00 15.88
N ILE A 475 27.35 -13.93 15.33
CA ILE A 475 27.15 -12.55 15.78
C ILE A 475 26.31 -11.84 14.72
N ILE A 476 25.24 -11.17 15.15
CA ILE A 476 24.28 -10.48 14.28
C ILE A 476 24.01 -9.10 14.84
N ASP A 477 24.21 -8.06 14.03
CA ASP A 477 23.86 -6.69 14.38
C ASP A 477 22.69 -6.20 13.54
N TYR A 478 21.67 -5.64 14.19
CA TYR A 478 20.39 -5.35 13.56
C TYR A 478 19.62 -4.25 14.30
N VAL A 479 18.70 -3.60 13.59
CA VAL A 479 17.81 -2.61 14.20
C VAL A 479 16.55 -3.31 14.71
N ARG A 480 16.41 -3.36 16.03
CA ARG A 480 15.30 -4.02 16.71
C ARG A 480 14.15 -3.05 16.91
N HIS A 481 12.96 -3.43 16.44
CA HIS A 481 11.69 -2.75 16.71
C HIS A 481 10.87 -3.57 17.70
N GLY A 482 10.24 -2.92 18.68
CA GLY A 482 9.40 -3.65 19.65
C GLY A 482 8.18 -4.34 19.03
N ARG A 483 7.61 -3.74 17.97
CA ARG A 483 6.53 -4.32 17.16
C ARG A 483 6.43 -3.59 15.83
N LEU A 484 5.87 -4.25 14.83
CA LEU A 484 5.48 -3.58 13.59
C LEU A 484 4.14 -2.85 13.78
N ASN A 485 4.12 -1.55 13.47
CA ASN A 485 2.94 -0.70 13.60
C ASN A 485 2.39 -0.30 12.22
N PHE A 486 1.20 -0.79 11.87
CA PHE A 486 0.51 -0.34 10.66
C PHE A 486 -0.41 0.86 10.92
N GLY A 487 -0.31 1.85 10.03
CA GLY A 487 -1.28 2.95 9.86
C GLY A 487 -1.25 4.05 10.93
N VAL A 488 -1.79 5.22 10.56
CA VAL A 488 -1.86 6.45 11.38
C VAL A 488 -2.71 6.27 12.67
N GLN A 489 -3.39 5.13 12.84
CA GLN A 489 -4.38 4.92 13.90
C GLN A 489 -3.87 4.09 15.09
N ASN A 490 -2.73 3.40 14.99
CA ASN A 490 -2.23 2.58 16.08
C ASN A 490 -1.34 3.40 17.03
N LYS A 491 -1.97 4.03 18.03
CA LYS A 491 -1.31 4.71 19.16
C LYS A 491 -0.74 3.72 20.20
N VAL A 492 -0.21 2.57 19.78
CA VAL A 492 0.46 1.67 20.73
C VAL A 492 1.90 2.14 20.86
N VAL A 493 2.28 2.54 22.07
CA VAL A 493 3.66 2.91 22.40
C VAL A 493 4.51 1.65 22.29
N SER A 494 5.34 1.56 21.25
CA SER A 494 6.40 0.57 21.13
C SER A 494 7.73 1.19 21.53
N SER A 495 8.67 0.37 21.99
CA SER A 495 10.08 0.81 22.10
C SER A 495 10.53 1.39 20.76
N PRO A 496 11.31 2.49 20.77
CA PRO A 496 11.87 3.03 19.53
C PRO A 496 12.79 1.99 18.86
N PRO A 497 13.04 2.13 17.55
CA PRO A 497 14.01 1.27 16.87
C PRO A 497 15.43 1.59 17.35
N GLN A 498 16.18 0.56 17.75
CA GLN A 498 17.53 0.70 18.30
C GLN A 498 18.46 -0.37 17.75
N MET A 499 19.76 -0.09 17.73
CA MET A 499 20.78 -1.03 17.27
C MET A 499 21.09 -2.08 18.34
N HIS A 500 20.87 -3.34 18.02
CA HIS A 500 21.10 -4.51 18.87
C HIS A 500 22.15 -5.44 18.30
N ARG A 501 22.82 -6.18 19.19
CA ARG A 501 23.69 -7.31 18.88
C ARG A 501 23.13 -8.58 19.50
N MET A 502 22.92 -9.58 18.67
CA MET A 502 22.63 -10.94 19.08
C MET A 502 23.85 -11.85 18.89
N GLU A 503 24.20 -12.57 19.96
CA GLU A 503 25.18 -13.65 19.92
C GLU A 503 24.46 -14.99 20.08
N ILE A 504 24.61 -15.89 19.11
CA ILE A 504 24.00 -17.23 19.13
C ILE A 504 25.10 -18.26 19.27
N ASP A 505 25.05 -19.09 20.32
CA ASP A 505 25.91 -20.26 20.47
C ASP A 505 25.27 -21.48 19.81
N LEU A 506 25.93 -22.04 18.78
CA LEU A 506 25.39 -23.15 18.00
C LEU A 506 25.42 -24.50 18.73
N ARG A 507 26.24 -24.65 19.78
CA ARG A 507 26.32 -25.90 20.58
C ARG A 507 25.20 -25.91 21.61
N GLU A 508 25.11 -24.83 22.37
CA GLU A 508 24.10 -24.68 23.42
C GLU A 508 22.71 -24.38 22.87
N LYS A 509 22.63 -23.95 21.60
CA LYS A 509 21.40 -23.46 20.95
C LYS A 509 20.72 -22.36 21.77
N ALA A 510 21.56 -21.52 22.35
CA ALA A 510 21.17 -20.40 23.19
C ALA A 510 21.64 -19.10 22.54
N PHE A 511 20.99 -18.00 22.88
CA PHE A 511 21.37 -16.68 22.38
C PHE A 511 21.30 -15.64 23.49
N GLN A 512 22.05 -14.56 23.30
CA GLN A 512 21.98 -13.35 24.10
C GLN A 512 21.76 -12.16 23.17
N ASP A 513 20.85 -11.27 23.54
CA ASP A 513 20.58 -10.03 22.82
C ASP A 513 20.95 -8.82 23.69
N SER A 514 21.62 -7.83 23.12
CA SER A 514 22.12 -6.66 23.84
C SER A 514 22.01 -5.38 23.01
N LEU A 515 21.60 -4.29 23.65
CA LEU A 515 21.59 -2.96 23.07
C LEU A 515 23.02 -2.45 22.90
N LEU A 516 23.37 -1.91 21.72
CA LEU A 516 24.70 -1.33 21.49
C LEU A 516 24.84 0.08 22.08
N ALA A 517 23.86 0.95 21.84
CA ALA A 517 23.79 2.28 22.44
C ALA A 517 22.35 2.84 22.37
N ASP A 518 22.03 3.79 23.25
CA ASP A 518 20.70 4.39 23.37
C ASP A 518 20.44 5.49 22.32
N TYR A 519 20.37 5.08 21.05
CA TYR A 519 19.99 5.95 19.94
C TYR A 519 18.78 5.40 19.20
N ILE A 520 17.90 6.29 18.75
CA ILE A 520 16.84 5.95 17.81
C ILE A 520 17.45 5.93 16.42
N VAL A 521 17.55 4.76 15.81
CA VAL A 521 18.25 4.55 14.53
C VAL A 521 17.46 3.68 13.58
N GLU A 522 17.76 3.82 12.30
CA GLU A 522 17.39 2.89 11.24
C GLU A 522 18.38 3.02 10.08
N PHE A 523 18.23 2.23 9.03
CA PHE A 523 19.06 2.22 7.82
C PHE A 523 20.56 2.06 8.15
N PRO A 524 20.95 0.99 8.87
CA PRO A 524 22.34 0.77 9.18
C PRO A 524 23.13 0.40 7.92
N THR A 525 24.35 0.90 7.83
CA THR A 525 25.28 0.60 6.74
C THR A 525 26.66 0.28 7.29
N ILE A 526 27.40 -0.53 6.54
CA ILE A 526 28.79 -0.93 6.83
C ILE A 526 29.62 -0.77 5.56
N ASN A 527 30.94 -0.95 5.68
CA ASN A 527 31.76 -1.19 4.50
C ASN A 527 31.41 -2.57 3.90
N ASN A 528 30.75 -2.57 2.73
CA ASN A 528 30.25 -3.80 2.08
C ASN A 528 31.35 -4.81 1.71
N HIS A 529 32.64 -4.43 1.68
CA HIS A 529 33.74 -5.40 1.56
C HIS A 529 33.80 -6.39 2.74
N TYR A 530 33.17 -6.04 3.86
CA TYR A 530 33.08 -6.84 5.08
C TYR A 530 31.71 -7.49 5.29
N ASN A 531 30.82 -7.45 4.30
CA ASN A 531 29.58 -8.23 4.35
C ASN A 531 29.90 -9.70 4.65
N SER A 532 29.19 -10.33 5.58
CA SER A 532 29.42 -11.72 6.02
C SER A 532 30.79 -11.97 6.71
N LYS A 533 31.54 -10.94 7.07
CA LYS A 533 32.88 -11.00 7.69
C LYS A 533 32.93 -10.24 9.02
N ILE A 534 33.96 -10.51 9.82
CA ILE A 534 34.26 -9.73 11.03
C ILE A 534 34.51 -8.28 10.62
N TYR A 535 33.88 -7.35 11.32
CA TYR A 535 33.87 -5.92 11.03
C TYR A 535 33.72 -5.14 12.35
N HIS A 536 34.04 -3.85 12.33
CA HIS A 536 34.17 -3.02 13.52
C HIS A 536 33.34 -1.74 13.47
N PHE A 537 32.86 -1.30 12.30
CA PHE A 537 32.15 -0.03 12.18
C PHE A 537 30.75 -0.18 11.60
N ILE A 538 29.78 0.49 12.23
CA ILE A 538 28.41 0.67 11.72
C ILE A 538 28.11 2.16 11.64
N TYR A 539 27.45 2.59 10.57
CA TYR A 539 26.90 3.94 10.46
C TYR A 539 25.38 3.85 10.33
N ALA A 540 24.66 4.75 11.00
CA ALA A 540 23.20 4.80 10.88
C ALA A 540 22.67 6.22 11.06
N PRO A 541 21.73 6.68 10.21
CA PRO A 541 20.90 7.83 10.53
C PRO A 541 20.27 7.69 11.93
N THR A 542 20.29 8.77 12.70
CA THR A 542 19.71 8.84 14.02
C THR A 542 18.81 10.05 14.20
N ARG A 543 17.79 9.89 15.05
CA ARG A 543 16.89 10.97 15.45
C ARG A 543 17.30 11.48 16.82
N LEU A 544 17.89 12.67 16.85
CA LEU A 544 18.42 13.30 18.08
C LEU A 544 17.37 14.16 18.79
N ASN A 545 16.27 14.53 18.12
CA ASN A 545 15.19 15.32 18.71
C ASN A 545 13.81 14.64 18.57
N ASN A 546 13.07 14.56 19.68
CA ASN A 546 11.72 14.01 19.76
C ASN A 546 10.63 14.86 19.08
N GLN A 547 10.92 16.10 18.66
CA GLN A 547 9.98 16.96 17.92
C GLN A 547 9.91 16.64 16.42
N LEU A 548 10.85 15.85 15.90
CA LEU A 548 10.86 15.45 14.51
C LEU A 548 9.72 14.47 14.20
N LYS A 549 9.26 14.51 12.94
CA LYS A 549 8.21 13.61 12.49
C LYS A 549 8.69 12.14 12.57
N PRO A 550 7.77 11.18 12.67
CA PRO A 550 8.12 9.77 12.47
C PRO A 550 8.82 9.57 11.11
N ALA A 551 9.80 8.67 11.06
CA ALA A 551 10.59 8.32 9.87
C ALA A 551 11.47 9.45 9.29
N THR A 552 11.93 10.40 10.10
CA THR A 552 12.93 11.41 9.72
C THR A 552 14.11 11.39 10.70
N PHE A 553 15.32 11.60 10.18
CA PHE A 553 16.58 11.59 10.94
C PHE A 553 17.32 12.90 10.75
N ASN A 554 17.89 13.47 11.79
CA ASN A 554 18.62 14.75 11.72
C ASN A 554 20.08 14.64 12.20
N GLY A 555 20.52 13.43 12.52
CA GLY A 555 21.89 13.14 12.90
C GLY A 555 22.36 11.83 12.28
N LEU A 556 23.65 11.57 12.41
CA LEU A 556 24.31 10.34 11.98
C LEU A 556 25.13 9.82 13.15
N VAL A 557 25.02 8.53 13.46
CA VAL A 557 25.85 7.86 14.47
C VAL A 557 26.81 6.89 13.79
N LYS A 558 28.07 6.90 14.24
CA LYS A 558 29.10 5.90 13.98
C LYS A 558 29.30 5.07 15.23
N TYR A 559 29.18 3.75 15.12
CA TYR A 559 29.51 2.80 16.16
C TYR A 559 30.91 2.24 15.89
N ASP A 560 31.77 2.24 16.91
CA ASP A 560 32.99 1.44 16.93
C ASP A 560 32.79 0.26 17.88
N LEU A 561 32.65 -0.92 17.29
CA LEU A 561 32.34 -2.17 17.98
C LEU A 561 33.54 -2.72 18.76
N ALA A 562 34.77 -2.37 18.36
CA ALA A 562 35.99 -2.79 19.05
C ALA A 562 36.17 -2.02 20.36
N SER A 563 36.06 -0.69 20.30
CA SER A 563 36.19 0.17 21.47
C SER A 563 34.89 0.33 22.27
N LYS A 564 33.75 -0.11 21.70
CA LYS A 564 32.39 0.07 22.24
C LYS A 564 32.04 1.55 22.46
N THR A 565 32.47 2.39 21.53
CA THR A 565 32.20 3.84 21.55
C THR A 565 31.29 4.25 20.41
N THR A 566 30.69 5.44 20.54
CA THR A 566 29.89 6.04 19.49
C THR A 566 30.33 7.48 19.23
N THR A 567 30.30 7.90 17.98
CA THR A 567 30.45 9.29 17.57
C THR A 567 29.16 9.72 16.90
N VAL A 568 28.71 10.96 17.14
CA VAL A 568 27.46 11.49 16.59
C VAL A 568 27.73 12.80 15.90
N GLN A 569 27.17 12.95 14.70
CA GLN A 569 27.07 14.22 14.00
C GLN A 569 25.61 14.69 14.03
N ASP A 570 25.37 15.89 14.54
CA ASP A 570 24.07 16.57 14.46
C ASP A 570 24.09 17.56 13.29
N PHE A 571 23.12 17.46 12.38
CA PHE A 571 22.97 18.40 11.26
C PHE A 571 22.08 19.59 11.65
N GLY A 572 21.32 19.48 12.74
CA GLY A 572 20.36 20.47 13.21
C GLY A 572 18.93 20.18 12.77
N GLU A 573 17.96 20.72 13.52
CA GLU A 573 16.53 20.40 13.40
C GLU A 573 15.90 20.72 12.04
N GLN A 574 16.50 21.61 11.26
CA GLN A 574 16.02 21.93 9.92
C GLN A 574 16.30 20.83 8.90
N TYR A 575 17.22 19.91 9.20
CA TYR A 575 17.63 18.88 8.26
C TYR A 575 16.91 17.55 8.51
N SER A 576 16.60 16.86 7.41
CA SER A 576 16.23 15.45 7.40
C SER A 576 17.16 14.71 6.45
N ILE A 577 17.88 13.69 6.93
CA ILE A 577 18.81 12.89 6.15
C ILE A 577 18.20 11.53 5.81
N GLY A 578 18.47 11.04 4.61
CA GLY A 578 18.10 9.68 4.18
C GLY A 578 19.10 8.62 4.62
N GLU A 579 18.96 7.41 4.06
CA GLU A 579 19.95 6.34 4.21
C GLU A 579 21.34 6.81 3.76
N VAL A 580 22.35 6.46 4.57
CA VAL A 580 23.76 6.70 4.30
C VAL A 580 24.35 5.49 3.59
N VAL A 581 25.16 5.73 2.57
CA VAL A 581 25.93 4.68 1.89
C VAL A 581 27.43 4.90 2.12
N PHE A 582 28.11 3.84 2.53
CA PHE A 582 29.57 3.81 2.65
C PHE A 582 30.22 3.52 1.29
N VAL A 583 31.24 4.32 0.95
CA VAL A 583 32.04 4.16 -0.28
C VAL A 583 33.51 3.99 0.12
N PRO A 584 34.13 2.80 -0.06
CA PRO A 584 35.53 2.60 0.29
C PRO A 584 36.45 3.43 -0.61
N LYS A 585 37.55 3.96 -0.06
CA LYS A 585 38.62 4.51 -0.90
C LYS A 585 39.34 3.39 -1.66
N PRO A 586 39.81 3.61 -2.90
CA PRO A 586 40.52 2.58 -3.67
C PRO A 586 41.76 2.00 -2.96
N GLN A 587 42.40 2.77 -2.08
CA GLN A 587 43.56 2.36 -1.29
C GLN A 587 43.32 2.53 0.22
N ALA A 588 42.11 2.16 0.67
CA ALA A 588 41.71 2.25 2.07
C ALA A 588 42.74 1.60 3.02
N GLN A 589 43.16 2.33 4.05
CA GLN A 589 44.12 1.87 5.06
C GLN A 589 43.46 1.20 6.27
N SER A 590 42.17 1.46 6.49
CA SER A 590 41.35 0.86 7.53
C SER A 590 39.94 0.56 7.01
N GLU A 591 39.16 -0.21 7.77
CA GLU A 591 37.79 -0.59 7.41
C GLU A 591 36.88 0.63 7.17
N ASP A 592 37.08 1.70 7.95
CA ASP A 592 36.36 2.96 7.88
C ASP A 592 37.03 4.03 7.00
N ASP A 593 38.12 3.69 6.30
CA ASP A 593 38.79 4.62 5.39
C ASP A 593 38.01 4.74 4.07
N GLY A 594 37.02 5.64 4.09
CA GLY A 594 36.02 5.77 3.05
C GLY A 594 35.28 7.10 3.12
N TYR A 595 34.21 7.15 2.35
CA TYR A 595 33.28 8.27 2.29
C TYR A 595 31.89 7.80 2.71
N LEU A 596 31.12 8.71 3.28
CA LEU A 596 29.68 8.52 3.49
C LEU A 596 28.94 9.49 2.57
N VAL A 597 28.00 8.96 1.78
CA VAL A 597 27.23 9.75 0.81
C VAL A 597 25.73 9.57 1.00
N PHE A 598 24.98 10.68 0.94
CA PHE A 598 23.53 10.68 1.13
C PHE A 598 22.89 12.02 0.74
N PHE A 599 21.56 12.01 0.57
CA PHE A 599 20.77 13.23 0.45
C PHE A 599 20.33 13.77 1.82
N ALA A 600 20.40 15.07 2.00
CA ALA A 600 19.86 15.80 3.15
C ALA A 600 18.85 16.85 2.67
N TYR A 601 17.62 16.78 3.15
CA TYR A 601 16.60 17.81 2.93
C TYR A 601 16.76 18.95 3.93
N ASP A 602 16.73 20.19 3.45
CA ASP A 602 16.74 21.41 4.25
C ASP A 602 15.35 22.05 4.24
N ALA A 603 14.67 22.02 5.39
CA ALA A 603 13.33 22.56 5.55
C ALA A 603 13.25 24.10 5.42
N LYS A 604 14.35 24.84 5.64
CA LYS A 604 14.37 26.31 5.51
C LYS A 604 14.39 26.75 4.05
N ARG A 605 15.19 26.06 3.23
CA ARG A 605 15.24 26.31 1.77
C ARG A 605 14.17 25.56 0.99
N ASN A 606 13.57 24.53 1.59
CA ASN A 606 12.69 23.58 0.92
C ASN A 606 13.36 22.95 -0.32
N THR A 607 14.65 22.64 -0.18
CA THR A 607 15.50 21.99 -1.19
C THR A 607 16.35 20.93 -0.50
N SER A 608 17.03 20.10 -1.28
CA SER A 608 17.95 19.09 -0.76
C SER A 608 19.39 19.38 -1.17
N ASP A 609 20.32 18.83 -0.41
CA ASP A 609 21.73 18.78 -0.74
C ASP A 609 22.17 17.31 -0.82
N PHE A 610 23.23 17.04 -1.57
CA PHE A 610 23.96 15.78 -1.50
C PHE A 610 25.26 16.00 -0.72
N LEU A 611 25.43 15.24 0.36
CA LEU A 611 26.55 15.38 1.29
C LEU A 611 27.58 14.28 1.03
N ILE A 612 28.85 14.67 1.09
CA ILE A 612 29.99 13.76 1.09
C ILE A 612 30.76 14.00 2.39
N MET A 613 30.82 13.00 3.25
CA MET A 613 31.53 13.06 4.54
C MET A 613 32.70 12.08 4.58
N ASP A 614 33.68 12.38 5.42
CA ASP A 614 34.74 11.44 5.78
C ASP A 614 34.18 10.40 6.76
N ALA A 615 34.25 9.11 6.39
CA ALA A 615 33.73 8.04 7.24
C ALA A 615 34.60 7.81 8.48
N LEU A 616 35.89 8.14 8.41
CA LEU A 616 36.82 7.96 9.52
C LEU A 616 36.45 8.85 10.71
N ASP A 617 36.07 10.10 10.46
CA ASP A 617 35.68 11.07 11.49
C ASP A 617 34.46 11.88 11.06
N ILE A 618 33.29 11.35 11.40
CA ILE A 618 32.00 11.97 11.06
C ILE A 618 31.73 13.27 11.84
N SER A 619 32.51 13.59 12.87
CA SER A 619 32.32 14.81 13.68
C SER A 619 32.80 16.09 12.97
N LYS A 620 33.56 15.92 11.87
CA LYS A 620 34.04 17.02 11.03
C LYS A 620 32.94 17.50 10.08
N ALA A 621 33.12 18.72 9.59
CA ALA A 621 32.27 19.24 8.52
C ALA A 621 32.36 18.34 7.26
N PRO A 622 31.28 18.24 6.47
CA PRO A 622 31.30 17.51 5.21
C PRO A 622 32.46 17.95 4.31
N LEU A 623 33.09 16.99 3.63
CA LEU A 623 34.14 17.25 2.64
C LEU A 623 33.58 18.08 1.48
N ALA A 624 32.36 17.76 1.05
CA ALA A 624 31.61 18.55 0.07
C ALA A 624 30.10 18.52 0.34
N VAL A 625 29.44 19.61 -0.05
CA VAL A 625 27.98 19.76 -0.08
C VAL A 625 27.58 20.22 -1.47
N ILE A 626 26.83 19.39 -2.19
CA ILE A 626 26.33 19.68 -3.53
C ILE A 626 24.87 20.12 -3.42
N GLN A 627 24.59 21.39 -3.70
CA GLN A 627 23.24 21.94 -3.54
C GLN A 627 22.37 21.59 -4.73
N LEU A 628 21.19 21.04 -4.47
CA LEU A 628 20.21 20.75 -5.52
C LEU A 628 19.16 21.86 -5.58
N PRO A 629 18.72 22.26 -6.78
CA PRO A 629 17.74 23.34 -6.94
C PRO A 629 16.29 22.89 -6.63
N ARG A 630 16.12 21.72 -6.01
CA ARG A 630 14.81 21.16 -5.66
C ARG A 630 14.87 20.33 -4.39
N ARG A 631 13.68 20.06 -3.86
CA ARG A 631 13.45 19.04 -2.87
C ARG A 631 13.58 17.64 -3.47
N ILE A 632 14.26 16.77 -2.76
CA ILE A 632 14.20 15.32 -2.95
C ILE A 632 13.32 14.73 -1.83
N PRO A 633 12.19 14.07 -2.17
CA PRO A 633 11.35 13.45 -1.15
C PRO A 633 12.09 12.43 -0.29
N GLU A 634 11.59 12.25 0.93
CA GLU A 634 12.00 11.14 1.79
C GLU A 634 11.89 9.84 1.01
N GLY A 635 12.98 9.08 0.98
CA GLY A 635 13.09 7.85 0.24
C GLY A 635 13.36 6.66 1.16
N LEU A 636 13.81 5.57 0.54
CA LEU A 636 14.20 4.36 1.24
C LEU A 636 15.68 4.10 0.92
N HIS A 637 15.98 3.07 0.13
CA HIS A 637 17.34 2.59 0.00
C HIS A 637 18.07 3.12 -1.23
N GLY A 638 19.37 3.33 -1.08
CA GLY A 638 20.28 3.70 -2.15
C GLY A 638 21.56 2.89 -2.15
N SER A 639 22.25 2.94 -3.28
CA SER A 639 23.52 2.28 -3.50
C SER A 639 24.49 3.22 -4.21
N TRP A 640 25.78 2.99 -3.99
CA TRP A 640 26.86 3.59 -4.75
C TRP A 640 27.30 2.61 -5.83
N PHE A 641 27.42 3.10 -7.06
CA PHE A 641 27.91 2.36 -8.21
C PHE A 641 29.23 2.97 -8.65
N GLU A 642 30.27 2.15 -8.64
CA GLU A 642 31.56 2.55 -9.18
C GLU A 642 31.43 2.84 -10.69
N LYS A 643 32.25 3.77 -11.17
CA LYS A 643 32.31 4.08 -12.60
C LYS A 643 32.62 2.81 -13.40
N ILE A 644 31.73 2.44 -14.32
CA ILE A 644 31.97 1.33 -15.25
C ILE A 644 33.01 1.81 -16.29
N GLU A 645 34.18 1.19 -16.33
CA GLU A 645 35.11 1.38 -17.44
C GLU A 645 34.45 0.90 -18.74
N LYS A 646 34.34 1.79 -19.73
CA LYS A 646 33.69 1.54 -21.03
C LYS A 646 34.45 0.54 -21.90
#